data_AF-A0A1E1M483-F1
#
_entry.id   AF-A0A1E1M483-F1
#
_cell.length_a   1.000
_cell.length_b   1.000
_cell.length_c   1.000
_cell.angle_alpha   90.00
_cell.angle_beta   90.00
_cell.angle_gamma   90.00
#
_symmetry.space_group_name_H-M   'P 1'
#
loop_
_entity.id
_entity.type
_entity.pdbx_description
1 polymer ?
#
loop_
_entity_poly.entity_id
_entity_poly.type
_entity_poly.pdbx_seq_one_letter_code
_entity_poly.pdbx_strand_id
1 'polypeptide(L)'
;MSLVAQLLWLSHNLLHLLLFLLGSARGTVIKPFQIKAIAPACTTLANGLTTCNVGVNTVPPLKTLDGGYQWLTVEPAVVTLAGSAVSTNKAVWTAVQTSYLDILTITTTDRNGIATTSASTEYVSFVTSTTGSAAAPTAAIVAAVIAPAAVGYLQPIVDTAGGKTVAGLGAEILSVLAKEKIFITAYEADQLAVVIIIVGTNVVIAGTVKYVYSSFRLSSYIRNINIKPIPSPTETITSTTSSATPEVTAIIDLPYPDYLDFQAPMIALGPTPTVDDFRPTDVPAGGQQIAIASYINPLGDPVTWQRLLAYDSTKVSVLVANVLNGPDYIVEENWKAVIDQATAQGKTILGYVRTGYLGVSKQNFTTRLGSHNLADWASQIEQDVDKWFELYSTLGGIFFDEGWPECGENNIYADLYAYINDYTKRKHPGAYTVLNPGSPMAQCFENTMDTLLTFESSYENYQSLYVPNDWTPKDPRKIWHIVYRVPQDQVANAAALALSRGAGLLELTDDDNPNPYDTLPNDAYMKAAIGAVAGGKPPINEPAEASGSQVAGVPNDAHVRSSDYTSVTLVWSPVSDALGYAVYRDGKQVLELPASMIRATVGMLDPGSVGLSLEVRTVLSSGDGGASRLIPASTNSLPLDGSITNTSFTKNGNSVTYTADVLVPYAFVRLFIGIKQDAGPHGWPIDIPGVDNTGTSYIQVVNYLVEGNDFYSAMYKYTGSWEMKGKAGNAAWSWAPLGIAPQVQSGYTHTWTVPFEGTDALASNYVVQGQGYAPIENVFMGDKYFWNAGF
;
A
#
# COMPACT_ATOMS: atom_id res chain seq x y z
N MET A 1 25.20 -15.87 23.67
CA MET A 1 25.33 -14.49 23.12
C MET A 1 26.42 -13.77 23.92
N SER A 2 27.28 -12.98 23.29
CA SER A 2 28.38 -12.31 24.00
C SER A 2 27.92 -11.04 24.71
N LEU A 3 28.65 -10.62 25.74
CA LEU A 3 28.36 -9.43 26.55
C LEU A 3 28.29 -8.13 25.72
N VAL A 4 28.95 -8.10 24.55
CA VAL A 4 28.95 -6.98 23.58
C VAL A 4 27.56 -6.79 22.95
N ALA A 5 26.85 -7.88 22.63
CA ALA A 5 25.50 -7.80 22.06
C ALA A 5 24.48 -7.26 23.08
N GLN A 6 24.66 -7.56 24.38
CA GLN A 6 23.79 -7.04 25.44
C GLN A 6 23.99 -5.53 25.66
N LEU A 7 25.22 -5.02 25.58
CA LEU A 7 25.51 -3.59 25.78
C LEU A 7 25.04 -2.70 24.62
N LEU A 8 25.14 -3.16 23.37
CA LEU A 8 24.56 -2.44 22.22
C LEU A 8 23.03 -2.42 22.30
N TRP A 9 22.39 -3.54 22.70
CA TRP A 9 20.95 -3.61 22.93
C TRP A 9 20.48 -2.72 24.09
N LEU A 10 21.30 -2.55 25.13
CA LEU A 10 21.04 -1.58 26.21
C LEU A 10 21.15 -0.13 25.72
N SER A 11 22.13 0.21 24.88
CA SER A 11 22.35 1.61 24.45
C SER A 11 21.18 2.23 23.68
N HIS A 12 20.48 1.45 22.85
CA HIS A 12 19.28 1.93 22.13
C HIS A 12 18.05 2.02 23.05
N ASN A 13 17.83 1.02 23.91
CA ASN A 13 16.67 1.00 24.81
C ASN A 13 16.79 2.00 25.97
N LEU A 14 17.99 2.31 26.45
CA LEU A 14 18.19 3.27 27.54
C LEU A 14 17.83 4.71 27.12
N LEU A 15 18.01 5.06 25.84
CA LEU A 15 17.60 6.36 25.30
C LEU A 15 16.08 6.53 25.30
N HIS A 16 15.33 5.47 24.96
CA HIS A 16 13.87 5.45 25.08
C HIS A 16 13.40 5.43 26.54
N LEU A 17 14.09 4.69 27.43
CA LEU A 17 13.79 4.67 28.86
C LEU A 17 14.04 6.04 29.54
N LEU A 18 15.06 6.80 29.10
CA LEU A 18 15.31 8.17 29.57
C LEU A 18 14.21 9.14 29.14
N LEU A 19 13.78 9.08 27.88
CA LEU A 19 12.65 9.87 27.36
C LEU A 19 11.35 9.56 28.14
N PHE A 20 11.18 8.32 28.60
CA PHE A 20 10.04 7.90 29.42
C PHE A 20 10.13 8.43 30.87
N LEU A 21 11.31 8.36 31.50
CA LEU A 21 11.51 8.78 32.89
C LEU A 21 11.41 10.30 33.10
N LEU A 22 11.82 11.11 32.09
CA LEU A 22 11.63 12.56 32.09
C LEU A 22 10.15 12.98 32.13
N GLY A 23 9.22 12.11 31.74
CA GLY A 23 7.77 12.34 31.78
C GLY A 23 7.12 12.30 33.17
N SER A 24 7.89 12.23 34.26
CA SER A 24 7.37 11.91 35.61
C SER A 24 7.54 12.99 36.71
N ALA A 25 8.22 14.12 36.45
CA ALA A 25 8.51 15.15 37.46
C ALA A 25 7.47 16.29 37.47
N ARG A 26 7.06 16.77 38.67
CA ARG A 26 6.10 17.87 38.87
C ARG A 26 6.80 19.17 39.32
N GLY A 27 6.34 20.31 38.80
CA GLY A 27 6.69 21.68 39.21
C GLY A 27 7.61 22.38 38.18
N THR A 28 7.48 23.68 37.85
CA THR A 28 6.77 24.79 38.51
C THR A 28 6.27 25.80 37.46
N VAL A 29 5.34 26.71 37.81
CA VAL A 29 4.71 27.67 36.89
C VAL A 29 5.70 28.69 36.30
N ILE A 30 5.80 28.74 34.97
CA ILE A 30 6.44 29.84 34.22
C ILE A 30 5.43 31.01 34.13
N LYS A 31 5.83 32.22 34.56
CA LYS A 31 5.00 33.43 34.35
C LYS A 31 5.09 33.88 32.88
N PRO A 32 3.99 34.40 32.29
CA PRO A 32 3.99 34.82 30.89
C PRO A 32 5.02 35.93 30.65
N PHE A 33 5.81 35.78 29.58
CA PHE A 33 6.73 36.80 29.12
C PHE A 33 5.94 38.04 28.66
N GLN A 34 6.16 39.19 29.29
CA GLN A 34 5.82 40.46 28.64
C GLN A 34 6.86 40.76 27.56
N ILE A 35 6.42 40.72 26.30
CA ILE A 35 7.21 41.23 25.17
C ILE A 35 7.36 42.74 25.37
N LYS A 36 8.59 43.22 25.54
CA LYS A 36 8.90 44.65 25.42
C LYS A 36 9.05 44.99 23.94
N ALA A 37 8.49 46.13 23.53
CA ALA A 37 8.62 46.64 22.17
C ALA A 37 10.11 46.76 21.77
N ILE A 38 10.45 46.23 20.60
CA ILE A 38 11.79 46.36 20.01
C ILE A 38 11.79 47.63 19.17
N ALA A 39 12.53 48.65 19.61
CA ALA A 39 12.65 49.90 18.88
C ALA A 39 13.40 49.69 17.54
N PRO A 40 13.00 50.38 16.45
CA PRO A 40 13.72 50.34 15.17
C PRO A 40 15.19 50.72 15.33
N ALA A 41 16.09 49.81 14.92
CA ALA A 41 17.49 50.15 14.69
C ALA A 41 17.64 50.68 13.26
N CYS A 42 18.18 51.89 13.11
CA CYS A 42 18.44 52.52 11.82
C CYS A 42 19.94 52.74 11.62
N THR A 43 20.42 52.45 10.41
CA THR A 43 21.82 52.64 10.00
C THR A 43 21.85 53.51 8.75
N THR A 44 22.61 54.61 8.80
CA THR A 44 22.83 55.47 7.62
C THR A 44 24.10 55.04 6.90
N LEU A 45 23.96 54.67 5.64
CA LEU A 45 25.05 54.31 4.74
C LEU A 45 25.80 55.54 4.25
N ALA A 46 27.06 55.37 3.82
CA ALA A 46 27.96 56.48 3.46
C ALA A 46 27.49 57.33 2.25
N ASN A 47 26.50 56.87 1.49
CA ASN A 47 25.85 57.61 0.40
C ASN A 47 24.61 58.43 0.86
N GLY A 48 24.30 58.46 2.17
CA GLY A 48 23.18 59.21 2.74
C GLY A 48 21.85 58.45 2.81
N LEU A 49 21.79 57.18 2.35
CA LEU A 49 20.59 56.34 2.54
C LEU A 49 20.54 55.81 3.98
N THR A 50 19.39 55.99 4.65
CA THR A 50 19.13 55.38 5.96
C THR A 50 18.22 54.16 5.81
N THR A 51 18.70 52.99 6.24
CA THR A 51 17.90 51.76 6.34
C THR A 51 17.50 51.52 7.79
N CYS A 52 16.25 51.15 8.03
CA CYS A 52 15.70 50.88 9.37
C CYS A 52 15.04 49.51 9.40
N ASN A 53 15.31 48.71 10.43
CA ASN A 53 14.53 47.51 10.70
C ASN A 53 13.15 47.90 11.26
N VAL A 54 12.08 47.32 10.72
CA VAL A 54 10.71 47.63 11.14
C VAL A 54 10.40 46.97 12.49
N GLY A 55 10.47 47.76 13.57
CA GLY A 55 9.96 47.36 14.89
C GLY A 55 8.44 47.48 14.97
N VAL A 56 7.79 46.53 15.65
CA VAL A 56 6.35 46.58 15.93
C VAL A 56 6.09 47.67 16.98
N ASN A 57 5.80 48.88 16.50
CA ASN A 57 5.73 50.08 17.37
C ASN A 57 4.42 50.23 18.17
N THR A 58 3.34 49.55 17.77
CA THR A 58 2.07 49.50 18.54
C THR A 58 1.38 48.15 18.34
N VAL A 59 0.89 47.56 19.43
CA VAL A 59 -0.03 46.41 19.39
C VAL A 59 -1.46 46.96 19.36
N PRO A 60 -2.27 46.71 18.32
CA PRO A 60 -3.68 47.11 18.29
C PRO A 60 -4.52 46.31 19.29
N PRO A 61 -5.70 46.80 19.71
CA PRO A 61 -6.56 46.06 20.62
C PRO A 61 -7.07 44.77 19.97
N LEU A 62 -6.80 43.64 20.64
CA LEU A 62 -7.24 42.30 20.23
C LEU A 62 -8.77 42.22 20.24
N LYS A 63 -9.37 41.73 19.14
CA LYS A 63 -10.79 41.37 19.10
C LYS A 63 -10.97 39.88 19.36
N THR A 64 -11.77 39.57 20.38
CA THR A 64 -12.27 38.23 20.65
C THR A 64 -13.53 37.97 19.82
N LEU A 65 -13.65 36.79 19.22
CA LEU A 65 -14.91 36.24 18.73
C LEU A 65 -15.28 35.00 19.56
N ASP A 66 -16.57 34.64 19.58
CA ASP A 66 -17.01 33.45 20.31
C ASP A 66 -16.29 32.19 19.79
N GLY A 67 -15.82 31.38 20.73
CA GLY A 67 -14.80 30.34 20.50
C GLY A 67 -13.40 30.68 21.04
N GLY A 68 -13.16 31.92 21.50
CA GLY A 68 -11.98 32.26 22.31
C GLY A 68 -10.69 32.52 21.53
N TYR A 69 -10.72 32.53 20.20
CA TYR A 69 -9.59 32.91 19.37
C TYR A 69 -9.42 34.44 19.34
N GLN A 70 -8.16 34.88 19.37
CA GLN A 70 -7.78 36.28 19.19
C GLN A 70 -6.92 36.43 17.93
N TRP A 71 -7.29 37.36 17.06
CA TRP A 71 -6.50 37.70 15.87
C TRP A 71 -5.71 38.99 16.10
N LEU A 72 -4.45 39.00 15.67
CA LEU A 72 -3.64 40.20 15.56
C LEU A 72 -3.78 40.77 14.14
N THR A 73 -4.67 41.74 13.96
CA THR A 73 -4.78 42.46 12.68
C THR A 73 -3.68 43.51 12.59
N VAL A 74 -2.72 43.33 11.68
CA VAL A 74 -1.74 44.39 11.34
C VAL A 74 -2.27 45.12 10.10
N GLU A 75 -2.67 46.39 10.27
CA GLU A 75 -3.04 47.24 9.13
C GLU A 75 -1.79 47.70 8.36
N PRO A 76 -1.83 47.78 7.02
CA PRO A 76 -0.70 48.22 6.21
C PRO A 76 -0.41 49.71 6.43
N ALA A 77 0.80 50.01 6.93
CA ALA A 77 1.27 51.38 7.07
C ALA A 77 1.74 51.94 5.71
N VAL A 78 1.05 52.96 5.20
CA VAL A 78 1.51 53.71 4.02
C VAL A 78 2.65 54.65 4.44
N VAL A 79 3.86 54.42 3.92
CA VAL A 79 5.01 55.32 4.12
C VAL A 79 5.32 56.05 2.82
N THR A 80 5.11 57.36 2.82
CA THR A 80 5.39 58.22 1.66
C THR A 80 6.87 58.59 1.61
N LEU A 81 7.62 58.06 0.65
CA LEU A 81 8.99 58.48 0.37
C LEU A 81 9.05 59.26 -0.95
N ALA A 82 9.59 60.48 -0.88
CA ALA A 82 10.01 61.32 -2.01
C ALA A 82 9.11 61.29 -3.28
N GLY A 83 7.79 61.46 -3.09
CA GLY A 83 6.86 61.70 -4.20
C GLY A 83 6.38 60.47 -4.98
N SER A 84 6.72 59.24 -4.57
CA SER A 84 6.15 58.02 -5.14
C SER A 84 5.47 57.19 -4.04
N ALA A 85 4.20 56.85 -4.24
CA ALA A 85 3.47 55.97 -3.33
C ALA A 85 3.86 54.50 -3.60
N VAL A 86 4.54 53.87 -2.65
CA VAL A 86 4.85 52.44 -2.69
C VAL A 86 3.88 51.71 -1.76
N SER A 87 2.96 50.94 -2.34
CA SER A 87 2.12 50.01 -1.58
C SER A 87 2.90 48.71 -1.34
N THR A 88 3.40 48.50 -0.13
CA THR A 88 4.07 47.25 0.24
C THR A 88 3.06 46.12 0.42
N ASN A 89 3.15 45.12 -0.44
CA ASN A 89 2.67 43.73 -0.39
C ASN A 89 1.32 43.44 0.32
N LYS A 90 0.36 42.91 -0.45
CA LYS A 90 -0.75 42.12 0.12
C LYS A 90 -0.19 40.89 0.83
N ALA A 91 -0.50 40.71 2.10
CA ALA A 91 -0.51 39.38 2.71
C ALA A 91 -1.80 38.68 2.28
N VAL A 92 -1.69 37.50 1.67
CA VAL A 92 -2.83 36.60 1.42
C VAL A 92 -2.85 35.57 2.55
N TRP A 93 -3.97 35.48 3.27
CA TRP A 93 -4.17 34.48 4.32
C TRP A 93 -5.31 33.55 3.93
N THR A 94 -5.04 32.25 3.91
CA THR A 94 -6.04 31.17 3.84
C THR A 94 -5.84 30.23 5.01
N ALA A 95 -6.49 30.53 6.13
CA ALA A 95 -6.46 29.66 7.31
C ALA A 95 -7.47 28.51 7.13
N VAL A 96 -7.03 27.40 6.54
CA VAL A 96 -7.81 26.14 6.46
C VAL A 96 -7.03 25.01 7.15
N GLN A 97 -7.21 24.94 8.47
CA GLN A 97 -6.92 23.82 9.40
C GLN A 97 -5.80 22.82 9.07
N THR A 98 -4.68 23.25 8.49
CA THR A 98 -3.43 22.48 8.36
C THR A 98 -2.24 23.41 8.53
N SER A 99 -1.21 22.92 9.21
CA SER A 99 -0.04 23.73 9.59
C SER A 99 1.07 23.63 8.54
N TYR A 100 1.03 24.52 7.54
CA TYR A 100 2.20 24.85 6.72
C TYR A 100 2.39 26.37 6.67
N LEU A 101 3.65 26.80 6.76
CA LEU A 101 4.06 28.19 6.60
C LEU A 101 4.99 28.24 5.39
N ASP A 102 4.47 28.72 4.26
CA ASP A 102 5.24 28.77 3.01
C ASP A 102 5.98 30.10 2.87
N ILE A 103 7.23 30.07 2.42
CA ILE A 103 8.10 31.25 2.30
C ILE A 103 8.42 31.49 0.82
N LEU A 104 7.67 32.41 0.21
CA LEU A 104 7.90 32.86 -1.16
C LEU A 104 8.89 34.04 -1.21
N THR A 105 10.06 33.82 -1.83
CA THR A 105 11.01 34.90 -2.12
C THR A 105 10.54 35.70 -3.33
N ILE A 106 10.00 36.89 -3.10
CA ILE A 106 9.63 37.82 -4.18
C ILE A 106 10.86 38.61 -4.60
N THR A 107 11.24 38.52 -5.88
CA THR A 107 12.21 39.45 -6.49
C THR A 107 11.45 40.47 -7.34
N THR A 108 11.64 41.76 -7.06
CA THR A 108 11.09 42.84 -7.89
C THR A 108 12.22 43.57 -8.61
N THR A 109 12.07 43.66 -9.94
CA THR A 109 12.95 44.45 -10.81
C THR A 109 12.30 45.80 -11.07
N ASP A 110 13.02 46.89 -10.82
CA ASP A 110 12.53 48.23 -11.17
C ASP A 110 12.71 48.51 -12.68
N ARG A 111 12.11 49.60 -13.18
CA ARG A 111 12.24 50.00 -14.60
C ARG A 111 13.63 50.53 -14.97
N ASN A 112 14.58 50.60 -14.04
CA ASN A 112 15.93 51.12 -14.25
C ASN A 112 16.99 50.01 -14.28
N GLY A 113 16.59 48.74 -14.15
CA GLY A 113 17.46 47.59 -14.33
C GLY A 113 18.28 47.19 -13.09
N ILE A 114 17.87 47.64 -11.89
CA ILE A 114 18.47 47.18 -10.64
C ILE A 114 17.56 46.10 -10.03
N ALA A 115 18.11 44.91 -9.79
CA ALA A 115 17.43 43.83 -9.10
C ALA A 115 17.57 44.00 -7.58
N THR A 116 16.44 43.96 -6.86
CA THR A 116 16.40 43.94 -5.39
C THR A 116 15.85 42.62 -4.89
N THR A 117 16.70 41.81 -4.27
CA THR A 117 16.33 40.60 -3.55
C THR A 117 15.99 40.94 -2.09
N SER A 118 14.72 40.78 -1.70
CA SER A 118 14.32 40.82 -0.29
C SER A 118 14.36 39.41 0.30
N ALA A 119 15.35 39.14 1.15
CA ALA A 119 15.35 37.95 1.99
C ALA A 119 14.33 38.12 3.14
N SER A 120 13.36 37.22 3.25
CA SER A 120 12.43 37.16 4.38
C SER A 120 13.07 36.47 5.58
N THR A 121 13.04 37.12 6.73
CA THR A 121 13.46 36.53 8.02
C THR A 121 12.47 35.45 8.46
N GLU A 122 12.96 34.39 9.12
CA GLU A 122 12.15 33.34 9.74
C GLU A 122 11.13 33.89 10.76
N TYR A 123 9.95 33.28 10.82
CA TYR A 123 8.95 33.53 11.86
C TYR A 123 8.53 32.23 12.56
N VAL A 124 8.53 32.25 13.89
CA VAL A 124 8.01 31.17 14.74
C VAL A 124 6.63 31.55 15.26
N SER A 125 5.65 30.65 15.12
CA SER A 125 4.29 30.85 15.66
C SER A 125 4.13 30.18 17.02
N PHE A 126 3.37 30.80 17.92
CA PHE A 126 3.04 30.27 19.25
C PHE A 126 1.52 30.16 19.41
N VAL A 127 1.03 28.99 19.84
CA VAL A 127 -0.37 28.81 20.25
C VAL A 127 -0.48 29.11 21.75
N THR A 128 -1.26 30.13 22.11
CA THR A 128 -1.60 30.42 23.51
C THR A 128 -3.03 29.99 23.81
N SER A 129 -3.21 28.93 24.58
CA SER A 129 -4.51 28.58 25.17
C SER A 129 -4.70 29.33 26.50
N THR A 130 -5.74 30.16 26.60
CA THR A 130 -6.22 30.69 27.88
C THR A 130 -7.58 30.07 28.21
N THR A 131 -7.60 29.14 29.16
CA THR A 131 -8.84 28.67 29.80
C THR A 131 -8.79 28.99 31.30
N GLY A 132 -9.89 29.57 31.80
CA GLY A 132 -10.02 29.95 33.20
C GLY A 132 -10.33 28.77 34.11
N SER A 133 -9.72 28.77 35.29
CA SER A 133 -10.11 28.07 36.52
C SER A 133 -10.98 26.79 36.43
N ALA A 134 -10.42 25.72 35.86
CA ALA A 134 -10.71 24.35 36.28
C ALA A 134 -9.46 23.48 36.04
N ALA A 135 -9.08 22.65 37.01
CA ALA A 135 -7.83 21.88 36.94
C ALA A 135 -7.97 20.68 36.00
N ALA A 136 -7.37 20.77 34.80
CA ALA A 136 -7.18 19.69 33.85
C ALA A 136 -5.68 19.35 33.73
N PRO A 137 -5.29 18.11 33.37
CA PRO A 137 -3.90 17.67 33.42
C PRO A 137 -3.00 18.41 32.42
N THR A 138 -1.86 18.88 32.92
CA THR A 138 -0.83 19.60 32.15
C THR A 138 -0.24 18.71 31.05
N ALA A 139 -0.29 19.16 29.80
CA ALA A 139 0.51 18.57 28.74
C ALA A 139 1.99 18.90 28.98
N ALA A 140 2.83 17.87 29.14
CA ALA A 140 4.28 18.04 29.26
C ALA A 140 4.89 18.18 27.86
N ILE A 141 5.56 19.29 27.59
CA ILE A 141 6.35 19.47 26.37
C ILE A 141 7.67 18.69 26.54
N VAL A 142 7.67 17.41 26.14
CA VAL A 142 8.85 16.54 26.19
C VAL A 142 9.48 16.43 24.80
N ALA A 143 10.22 17.46 24.42
CA ALA A 143 11.21 17.39 23.35
C ALA A 143 12.38 18.30 23.73
N ALA A 144 13.54 17.71 24.03
CA ALA A 144 14.78 18.44 24.18
C ALA A 144 15.26 18.90 22.79
N VAL A 145 14.66 19.99 22.30
CA VAL A 145 15.08 20.64 21.05
C VAL A 145 16.48 21.21 21.28
N ILE A 146 17.50 20.59 20.69
CA ILE A 146 18.79 21.27 20.49
C ILE A 146 18.55 22.29 19.38
N ALA A 147 18.04 23.46 19.78
CA ALA A 147 17.85 24.58 18.88
C ALA A 147 19.18 24.91 18.17
N PRO A 148 19.18 25.37 16.91
CA PRO A 148 20.41 25.72 16.20
C PRO A 148 21.33 26.66 17.00
N ALA A 149 20.75 27.58 17.79
CA ALA A 149 21.50 28.44 18.72
C ALA A 149 22.21 27.67 19.85
N ALA A 150 21.62 26.59 20.39
CA ALA A 150 22.20 25.80 21.48
C ALA A 150 23.44 25.00 21.05
N VAL A 151 23.55 24.65 19.76
CA VAL A 151 24.74 23.99 19.19
C VAL A 151 26.00 24.83 19.44
N GLY A 152 25.92 26.15 19.21
CA GLY A 152 27.05 27.07 19.42
C GLY A 152 27.52 27.17 20.87
N TYR A 153 26.62 26.96 21.84
CA TYR A 153 26.95 27.01 23.27
C TYR A 153 27.41 25.67 23.83
N LEU A 154 26.91 24.55 23.30
CA LEU A 154 27.22 23.20 23.78
C LEU A 154 28.43 22.57 23.09
N GLN A 155 28.74 22.93 21.83
CA GLN A 155 29.91 22.39 21.11
C GLN A 155 31.23 22.58 21.89
N PRO A 156 31.55 23.74 22.51
CA PRO A 156 32.77 23.90 23.30
C PRO A 156 32.84 22.98 24.54
N ILE A 157 31.69 22.55 25.06
CA ILE A 157 31.63 21.59 26.18
C ILE A 157 31.94 20.18 25.67
N VAL A 158 31.40 19.79 24.51
CA VAL A 158 31.74 18.53 23.83
C VAL A 158 33.23 18.47 23.49
N ASP A 159 33.78 19.57 22.95
CA ASP A 159 35.20 19.71 22.60
C ASP A 159 36.16 19.53 23.79
N THR A 160 35.67 19.73 25.02
CA THR A 160 36.47 19.68 26.25
C THR A 160 36.00 18.63 27.26
N ALA A 161 35.10 17.72 26.88
CA ALA A 161 34.51 16.74 27.81
C ALA A 161 35.48 15.63 28.26
N GLY A 162 36.58 15.41 27.53
CA GLY A 162 37.55 14.36 27.82
C GLY A 162 38.16 14.47 29.22
N GLY A 163 37.94 13.44 30.05
CA GLY A 163 38.47 13.34 31.41
C GLY A 163 37.67 14.08 32.49
N LYS A 164 36.57 14.76 32.13
CA LYS A 164 35.63 15.36 33.10
C LYS A 164 34.68 14.29 33.65
N THR A 165 34.22 14.44 34.89
CA THR A 165 33.16 13.59 35.46
C THR A 165 31.79 14.06 35.00
N VAL A 166 30.79 13.16 35.00
CA VAL A 166 29.39 13.48 34.65
C VAL A 166 28.88 14.71 35.39
N ALA A 167 28.99 14.73 36.72
CA ALA A 167 28.54 15.85 37.55
C ALA A 167 29.33 17.16 37.32
N GLY A 168 30.61 17.06 36.93
CA GLY A 168 31.42 18.23 36.57
C GLY A 168 30.97 18.84 35.24
N LEU A 169 30.70 18.00 34.24
CA LEU A 169 30.21 18.43 32.93
C LEU A 169 28.75 18.90 33.00
N GLY A 170 27.91 18.27 33.81
CA GLY A 170 26.52 18.69 34.06
C GLY A 170 26.44 20.07 34.70
N ALA A 171 27.29 20.36 35.69
CA ALA A 171 27.40 21.71 36.27
C ALA A 171 27.86 22.77 35.24
N GLU A 172 28.74 22.41 34.31
CA GLU A 172 29.21 23.28 33.22
C GLU A 172 28.09 23.57 32.20
N ILE A 173 27.37 22.54 31.74
CA ILE A 173 26.19 22.63 30.88
C ILE A 173 25.13 23.54 31.54
N LEU A 174 24.81 23.29 32.81
CA LEU A 174 23.84 24.07 33.58
C LEU A 174 24.25 25.56 33.66
N SER A 175 25.55 25.84 33.85
CA SER A 175 26.07 27.21 33.92
C SER A 175 26.06 27.94 32.57
N VAL A 176 26.42 27.25 31.48
CA VAL A 176 26.44 27.81 30.13
C VAL A 176 25.04 28.11 29.64
N LEU A 177 24.11 27.17 29.77
CA LEU A 177 22.71 27.37 29.37
C LEU A 177 22.03 28.46 30.22
N ALA A 178 22.29 28.53 31.53
CA ALA A 178 21.73 29.57 32.39
C ALA A 178 22.18 31.00 32.03
N LYS A 179 23.39 31.20 31.48
CA LYS A 179 23.84 32.51 30.97
C LYS A 179 23.01 32.97 29.78
N GLU A 180 22.64 32.03 28.92
CA GLU A 180 21.74 32.24 27.77
C GLU A 180 20.25 32.19 28.17
N LYS A 181 19.95 32.19 29.48
CA LYS A 181 18.60 32.14 30.08
C LYS A 181 17.81 30.87 29.74
N ILE A 182 18.51 29.80 29.37
CA ILE A 182 17.96 28.45 29.19
C ILE A 182 18.13 27.71 30.52
N PHE A 183 17.01 27.43 31.20
CA PHE A 183 17.02 26.79 32.51
C PHE A 183 16.61 25.32 32.38
N ILE A 184 17.54 24.43 32.69
CA ILE A 184 17.31 23.00 32.91
C ILE A 184 17.59 22.65 34.38
N THR A 185 17.16 21.48 34.84
CA THR A 185 17.55 20.97 36.16
C THR A 185 18.99 20.43 36.15
N ALA A 186 19.62 20.37 37.31
CA ALA A 186 20.94 19.74 37.46
C ALA A 186 20.94 18.26 37.01
N TYR A 187 19.83 17.55 37.25
CA TYR A 187 19.66 16.16 36.82
C TYR A 187 19.64 16.02 35.29
N GLU A 188 18.91 16.88 34.58
CA GLU A 188 18.89 16.90 33.11
C GLU A 188 20.26 17.28 32.52
N ALA A 189 20.98 18.20 33.17
CA ALA A 189 22.33 18.58 32.79
C ALA A 189 23.32 17.40 32.96
N ASP A 190 23.21 16.65 34.06
CA ASP A 190 23.98 15.41 34.29
C ASP A 190 23.63 14.33 33.26
N GLN A 191 22.36 14.17 32.85
CA GLN A 191 21.99 13.21 31.80
C GLN A 191 22.57 13.61 30.44
N LEU A 192 22.54 14.90 30.07
CA LEU A 192 23.16 15.38 28.84
C LEU A 192 24.68 15.17 28.87
N ALA A 193 25.30 15.33 30.05
CA ALA A 193 26.71 15.01 30.25
C ALA A 193 27.06 13.54 30.05
N VAL A 194 26.22 12.60 30.52
CA VAL A 194 26.38 11.16 30.25
C VAL A 194 26.40 10.90 28.75
N VAL A 195 25.44 11.48 27.99
CA VAL A 195 25.35 11.29 26.53
C VAL A 195 26.60 11.82 25.83
N ILE A 196 27.06 13.03 26.17
CA ILE A 196 28.26 13.64 25.58
C ILE A 196 29.51 12.77 25.83
N ILE A 197 29.67 12.22 27.04
CA ILE A 197 30.80 11.35 27.39
C ILE A 197 30.73 10.03 26.61
N ILE A 198 29.55 9.39 26.55
CA ILE A 198 29.37 8.09 25.86
C ILE A 198 29.65 8.23 24.35
N VAL A 199 29.04 9.22 23.69
CA VAL A 199 29.13 9.38 22.22
C VAL A 199 30.57 9.67 21.77
N GLY A 200 31.34 10.44 22.54
CA GLY A 200 32.74 10.72 22.23
C GLY A 200 33.74 9.67 22.71
N THR A 201 33.33 8.63 23.46
CA THR A 201 34.29 7.64 23.99
C THR A 201 34.56 6.53 22.98
N ASN A 202 35.73 6.58 22.34
CA ASN A 202 36.21 5.56 21.42
C ASN A 202 37.03 4.48 22.14
N VAL A 203 36.99 3.25 21.62
CA VAL A 203 37.76 2.10 22.15
C VAL A 203 38.99 1.88 21.31
N VAL A 204 40.18 2.07 21.89
CA VAL A 204 41.46 1.77 21.23
C VAL A 204 42.00 0.44 21.76
N ILE A 205 42.06 -0.58 20.89
CA ILE A 205 42.54 -1.92 21.23
C ILE A 205 44.00 -2.07 20.79
N ALA A 206 44.93 -1.67 21.65
CA ALA A 206 46.36 -1.93 21.50
C ALA A 206 46.88 -2.69 22.74
N GLY A 207 46.62 -4.00 22.80
CA GLY A 207 47.08 -4.89 23.88
C GLY A 207 46.42 -4.69 25.26
N THR A 208 45.71 -3.59 25.48
CA THR A 208 44.86 -3.35 26.66
C THR A 208 43.72 -2.43 26.25
N VAL A 209 42.49 -2.74 26.65
CA VAL A 209 41.33 -1.90 26.32
C VAL A 209 41.48 -0.55 27.01
N LYS A 210 41.69 0.52 26.21
CA LYS A 210 41.70 1.90 26.69
C LYS A 210 40.55 2.66 26.04
N TYR A 211 39.71 3.24 26.89
CA TYR A 211 38.66 4.17 26.51
C TYR A 211 39.29 5.56 26.38
N VAL A 212 39.24 6.15 25.20
CA VAL A 212 39.81 7.47 24.90
C VAL A 212 38.71 8.36 24.34
N TYR A 213 38.48 9.50 25.00
CA TYR A 213 37.51 10.48 24.53
C TYR A 213 38.03 11.21 23.29
N SER A 214 37.14 11.42 22.32
CA SER A 214 37.33 12.21 21.11
C SER A 214 36.12 13.13 20.95
N SER A 215 36.34 14.42 20.68
CA SER A 215 35.21 15.31 20.38
C SER A 215 34.53 14.91 19.07
N PHE A 216 33.25 15.28 18.96
CA PHE A 216 32.42 15.12 17.78
C PHE A 216 31.62 16.42 17.54
N ARG A 217 31.20 16.67 16.30
CA ARG A 217 30.32 17.81 15.99
C ARG A 217 28.88 17.50 16.36
N LEU A 218 28.24 18.40 17.08
CA LEU A 218 26.80 18.48 17.25
C LEU A 218 26.16 19.05 15.98
N SER A 219 25.08 18.41 15.52
CA SER A 219 24.18 18.93 14.50
C SER A 219 22.84 19.34 15.14
N SER A 220 22.19 20.36 14.57
CA SER A 220 20.83 20.72 14.95
C SER A 220 19.86 19.60 14.55
N TYR A 221 19.00 19.18 15.48
CA TYR A 221 17.99 18.15 15.23
C TYR A 221 16.64 18.61 15.76
N ILE A 222 15.66 18.73 14.85
CA ILE A 222 14.26 19.01 15.17
C ILE A 222 13.48 17.74 14.84
N ARG A 223 12.72 17.22 15.81
CA ARG A 223 11.71 16.17 15.58
C ARG A 223 10.33 16.81 15.66
N ASN A 224 9.42 16.39 14.79
CA ASN A 224 8.04 16.88 14.76
C ASN A 224 7.35 16.64 16.12
N ILE A 225 6.84 17.73 16.72
CA ILE A 225 6.10 17.68 17.99
C ILE A 225 4.61 17.60 17.65
N ASN A 226 4.02 16.41 17.79
CA ASN A 226 2.57 16.24 17.67
C ASN A 226 1.86 16.67 18.96
N ILE A 227 1.04 17.72 18.89
CA ILE A 227 0.14 18.13 19.97
C ILE A 227 -1.21 17.44 19.76
N LYS A 228 -1.64 16.62 20.72
CA LYS A 228 -2.89 15.86 20.63
C LYS A 228 -4.10 16.77 20.97
N PRO A 229 -5.14 16.88 20.12
CA PRO A 229 -6.34 17.63 20.45
C PRO A 229 -7.12 17.00 21.62
N ILE A 230 -7.72 17.85 22.46
CA ILE A 230 -8.74 17.45 23.45
C ILE A 230 -10.10 17.57 22.76
N PRO A 231 -10.99 16.55 22.80
CA PRO A 231 -12.32 16.67 22.22
C PRO A 231 -13.17 17.65 23.04
N SER A 232 -14.01 18.43 22.37
CA SER A 232 -14.99 19.31 23.00
C SER A 232 -16.26 19.41 22.14
N PRO A 233 -17.43 19.72 22.74
CA PRO A 233 -18.70 19.20 22.27
C PRO A 233 -19.39 20.06 21.19
N THR A 234 -20.38 19.42 20.58
CA THR A 234 -21.28 19.85 19.50
C THR A 234 -21.91 21.24 19.67
N GLU A 235 -21.89 22.06 18.62
CA GLU A 235 -22.95 23.02 18.31
C GLU A 235 -22.93 23.45 16.82
N THR A 236 -24.06 23.92 16.29
CA THR A 236 -24.36 24.00 14.84
C THR A 236 -24.70 25.43 14.38
N ILE A 237 -24.01 25.99 13.37
CA ILE A 237 -24.43 27.25 12.70
C ILE A 237 -24.20 27.19 11.17
N THR A 238 -25.13 27.78 10.42
CA THR A 238 -25.28 27.86 8.94
C THR A 238 -24.34 28.85 8.25
N SER A 239 -24.13 28.71 6.92
CA SER A 239 -23.35 29.65 6.08
C SER A 239 -24.12 30.17 4.85
N THR A 240 -23.66 31.30 4.29
CA THR A 240 -24.06 31.85 2.98
C THR A 240 -22.85 32.38 2.19
N THR A 241 -23.02 32.60 0.89
CA THR A 241 -22.02 32.51 -0.20
C THR A 241 -21.27 33.80 -0.58
N SER A 242 -20.09 33.67 -1.22
CA SER A 242 -19.78 34.20 -2.59
C SER A 242 -18.29 34.05 -2.98
N SER A 243 -17.96 34.25 -4.27
CA SER A 243 -16.80 33.67 -4.98
C SER A 243 -15.87 34.68 -5.70
N ALA A 244 -14.65 34.26 -6.05
CA ALA A 244 -13.88 34.69 -7.25
C ALA A 244 -12.59 33.86 -7.47
N THR A 245 -12.23 33.59 -8.74
CA THR A 245 -10.98 32.91 -9.19
C THR A 245 -10.13 33.83 -10.10
N PRO A 246 -8.81 33.58 -10.24
CA PRO A 246 -8.16 33.68 -11.57
C PRO A 246 -7.01 32.66 -11.83
N GLU A 247 -6.65 32.52 -13.12
CA GLU A 247 -5.63 31.60 -13.68
C GLU A 247 -4.18 32.14 -13.63
N VAL A 248 -3.18 31.27 -13.88
CA VAL A 248 -1.75 31.63 -14.08
C VAL A 248 -1.14 30.84 -15.25
N THR A 249 -0.22 31.47 -16.01
CA THR A 249 0.56 30.87 -17.11
C THR A 249 2.05 30.85 -16.77
N ALA A 250 2.78 29.78 -17.13
CA ALA A 250 4.21 29.62 -16.84
C ALA A 250 5.11 29.68 -18.09
N ILE A 251 6.33 30.25 -17.97
CA ILE A 251 7.45 30.18 -18.93
C ILE A 251 8.80 30.16 -18.17
N ILE A 252 9.79 29.45 -18.73
CA ILE A 252 11.15 29.13 -18.22
C ILE A 252 12.17 29.79 -19.21
N ASP A 253 13.40 30.24 -18.90
CA ASP A 253 14.58 29.50 -18.42
C ASP A 253 15.74 30.39 -17.88
N LEU A 254 16.83 29.73 -17.44
CA LEU A 254 18.12 30.17 -16.89
C LEU A 254 19.02 30.97 -17.88
N PRO A 255 20.12 31.63 -17.41
CA PRO A 255 21.43 30.93 -17.30
C PRO A 255 22.37 31.33 -16.12
N TYR A 256 23.17 30.35 -15.65
CA TYR A 256 24.60 30.31 -15.21
C TYR A 256 25.42 31.61 -14.94
N PRO A 257 26.53 31.61 -14.13
CA PRO A 257 27.41 30.46 -13.81
C PRO A 257 27.99 30.36 -12.34
N ASP A 258 28.94 29.41 -12.17
CA ASP A 258 29.99 29.30 -11.14
C ASP A 258 29.68 28.72 -9.74
N TYR A 259 29.51 27.38 -9.66
CA TYR A 259 30.18 26.59 -8.61
C TYR A 259 30.48 25.14 -9.05
N LEU A 260 31.76 24.77 -9.05
CA LEU A 260 32.30 23.40 -9.12
C LEU A 260 32.80 23.06 -7.68
N ASP A 261 32.83 21.82 -7.17
CA ASP A 261 32.51 20.52 -7.74
C ASP A 261 32.20 19.53 -6.60
N PHE A 262 30.98 19.00 -6.49
CA PHE A 262 30.66 17.70 -5.84
C PHE A 262 29.18 17.34 -6.07
N GLN A 263 28.80 17.11 -7.33
CA GLN A 263 27.45 16.61 -7.64
C GLN A 263 27.39 15.09 -7.41
N ALA A 264 26.58 14.68 -6.44
CA ALA A 264 25.85 13.42 -6.52
C ALA A 264 24.38 13.80 -6.83
N PRO A 265 23.82 13.45 -8.01
CA PRO A 265 22.46 13.80 -8.34
C PRO A 265 21.49 12.93 -7.53
N MET A 266 21.00 13.44 -6.40
CA MET A 266 19.75 12.94 -5.84
C MET A 266 18.60 13.54 -6.64
N ILE A 267 18.21 12.84 -7.71
CA ILE A 267 16.98 13.12 -8.44
C ILE A 267 15.82 12.81 -7.49
N ALA A 268 15.01 13.82 -7.18
CA ALA A 268 13.73 13.60 -6.53
C ALA A 268 12.78 12.96 -7.57
N LEU A 269 12.65 11.63 -7.52
CA LEU A 269 11.71 10.90 -8.35
C LEU A 269 10.34 10.89 -7.66
N GLY A 270 9.54 11.90 -8.00
CA GLY A 270 8.14 12.04 -7.66
C GLY A 270 7.53 13.17 -8.50
N PRO A 271 6.25 13.10 -8.87
CA PRO A 271 5.59 14.16 -9.63
C PRO A 271 5.62 15.47 -8.84
N THR A 272 5.80 16.59 -9.55
CA THR A 272 5.64 17.91 -8.94
C THR A 272 4.14 18.17 -8.81
N PRO A 273 3.60 18.52 -7.63
CA PRO A 273 2.16 18.73 -7.47
C PRO A 273 1.62 19.73 -8.49
N THR A 274 0.58 19.32 -9.20
CA THR A 274 -0.05 20.11 -10.26
C THR A 274 -1.08 21.08 -9.69
N VAL A 275 -1.60 21.99 -10.52
CA VAL A 275 -2.66 22.91 -10.10
C VAL A 275 -3.98 22.19 -9.79
N ASP A 276 -4.16 20.95 -10.28
CA ASP A 276 -5.32 20.10 -9.96
C ASP A 276 -5.23 19.48 -8.55
N ASP A 277 -4.04 19.25 -7.98
CA ASP A 277 -3.86 18.80 -6.58
C ASP A 277 -4.33 19.82 -5.53
N PHE A 278 -4.45 21.09 -5.94
CA PHE A 278 -4.93 22.20 -5.09
C PHE A 278 -6.32 22.70 -5.49
N ARG A 279 -6.99 22.03 -6.44
CA ARG A 279 -8.34 22.37 -6.84
C ARG A 279 -9.28 22.14 -5.64
N PRO A 280 -10.10 23.13 -5.24
CA PRO A 280 -11.14 22.90 -4.24
C PRO A 280 -12.10 21.84 -4.80
N THR A 281 -11.96 20.62 -4.30
CA THR A 281 -12.88 19.55 -4.63
C THR A 281 -14.22 19.89 -3.98
N ASP A 282 -15.18 20.34 -4.77
CA ASP A 282 -16.62 20.27 -4.45
C ASP A 282 -17.10 18.80 -4.46
N VAL A 283 -16.32 17.91 -3.84
CA VAL A 283 -16.65 16.53 -3.54
C VAL A 283 -17.53 16.54 -2.30
N PRO A 284 -18.75 15.96 -2.35
CA PRO A 284 -19.59 15.81 -1.17
C PRO A 284 -18.80 15.09 -0.08
N ALA A 285 -18.82 15.61 1.15
CA ALA A 285 -18.04 15.08 2.27
C ALA A 285 -18.16 13.54 2.36
N GLY A 286 -17.06 12.85 2.03
CA GLY A 286 -17.06 11.42 1.75
C GLY A 286 -17.40 10.60 2.99
N GLY A 287 -18.60 10.02 3.02
CA GLY A 287 -19.03 9.18 4.13
C GLY A 287 -18.47 7.76 4.06
N GLN A 288 -18.60 7.06 5.19
CA GLN A 288 -18.34 5.63 5.27
C GLN A 288 -19.25 4.87 4.30
N GLN A 289 -18.73 3.79 3.69
CA GLN A 289 -19.37 3.00 2.65
C GLN A 289 -19.24 1.51 2.93
N ILE A 290 -20.16 0.72 2.38
CA ILE A 290 -20.03 -0.72 2.27
C ILE A 290 -19.25 -1.06 1.00
N ALA A 291 -18.27 -1.95 1.17
CA ALA A 291 -17.46 -2.59 0.14
C ALA A 291 -17.47 -4.10 0.43
N ILE A 292 -17.57 -4.94 -0.62
CA ILE A 292 -17.84 -6.37 -0.46
C ILE A 292 -16.87 -7.21 -1.32
N ALA A 293 -16.12 -8.09 -0.67
CA ALA A 293 -15.37 -9.18 -1.30
C ALA A 293 -16.36 -10.24 -1.81
N SER A 294 -17.07 -9.94 -2.90
CA SER A 294 -18.19 -10.75 -3.41
C SER A 294 -17.73 -12.01 -4.17
N TYR A 295 -17.09 -12.97 -3.48
CA TYR A 295 -16.60 -14.24 -4.05
C TYR A 295 -17.72 -15.27 -4.25
N ILE A 296 -18.88 -14.79 -4.70
CA ILE A 296 -20.14 -15.51 -4.83
C ILE A 296 -20.34 -15.84 -6.31
N ASN A 297 -20.37 -17.11 -6.68
CA ASN A 297 -20.50 -17.51 -8.08
C ASN A 297 -21.83 -17.00 -8.69
N PRO A 298 -21.82 -16.18 -9.77
CA PRO A 298 -23.05 -15.57 -10.30
C PRO A 298 -24.07 -16.56 -10.88
N LEU A 299 -23.61 -17.72 -11.36
CA LEU A 299 -24.48 -18.82 -11.83
C LEU A 299 -25.01 -19.65 -10.65
N GLY A 300 -24.20 -19.80 -9.59
CA GLY A 300 -24.55 -20.54 -8.37
C GLY A 300 -25.58 -19.82 -7.48
N ASP A 301 -25.46 -18.50 -7.32
CA ASP A 301 -26.45 -17.68 -6.61
C ASP A 301 -26.77 -16.35 -7.34
N PRO A 302 -27.59 -16.41 -8.40
CA PRO A 302 -28.05 -15.20 -9.10
C PRO A 302 -28.98 -14.32 -8.26
N VAL A 303 -29.57 -14.84 -7.17
CA VAL A 303 -30.49 -14.07 -6.31
C VAL A 303 -29.70 -13.10 -5.44
N THR A 304 -28.55 -13.53 -4.92
CA THR A 304 -27.62 -12.65 -4.19
C THR A 304 -27.07 -11.54 -5.08
N TRP A 305 -26.70 -11.84 -6.33
CA TRP A 305 -26.29 -10.80 -7.27
C TRP A 305 -27.40 -9.80 -7.58
N GLN A 306 -28.65 -10.23 -7.77
CA GLN A 306 -29.79 -9.32 -7.89
C GLN A 306 -29.93 -8.36 -6.69
N ARG A 307 -29.65 -8.83 -5.47
CA ARG A 307 -29.65 -8.00 -4.25
C ARG A 307 -28.50 -7.00 -4.25
N LEU A 308 -27.26 -7.44 -4.47
CA LEU A 308 -26.05 -6.60 -4.54
C LEU A 308 -26.22 -5.43 -5.51
N LEU A 309 -26.75 -5.75 -6.70
CA LEU A 309 -27.01 -4.84 -7.80
C LEU A 309 -28.16 -3.86 -7.47
N ALA A 310 -29.18 -4.29 -6.75
CA ALA A 310 -30.32 -3.43 -6.37
C ALA A 310 -30.02 -2.42 -5.24
N TYR A 311 -28.97 -2.63 -4.43
CA TYR A 311 -28.62 -1.68 -3.36
C TYR A 311 -28.03 -0.37 -3.90
N ASP A 312 -28.33 0.75 -3.22
CA ASP A 312 -27.84 2.10 -3.54
C ASP A 312 -26.31 2.11 -3.73
N SER A 313 -25.84 2.58 -4.89
CA SER A 313 -24.40 2.61 -5.24
C SER A 313 -23.59 3.64 -4.46
N THR A 314 -24.24 4.59 -3.77
CA THR A 314 -23.56 5.45 -2.78
C THR A 314 -23.36 4.72 -1.44
N LYS A 315 -24.10 3.64 -1.16
CA LYS A 315 -24.02 2.87 0.08
C LYS A 315 -23.19 1.60 -0.11
N VAL A 316 -23.58 0.76 -1.05
CA VAL A 316 -22.84 -0.45 -1.48
C VAL A 316 -22.13 -0.08 -2.78
N SER A 317 -20.91 0.43 -2.60
CA SER A 317 -20.16 1.21 -3.60
C SER A 317 -19.12 0.38 -4.36
N VAL A 318 -18.50 -0.58 -3.67
CA VAL A 318 -17.40 -1.40 -4.20
C VAL A 318 -17.78 -2.88 -4.09
N LEU A 319 -17.53 -3.63 -5.15
CA LEU A 319 -17.66 -5.09 -5.23
C LEU A 319 -16.34 -5.69 -5.73
N VAL A 320 -16.03 -6.93 -5.38
CA VAL A 320 -14.86 -7.65 -5.93
C VAL A 320 -15.32 -8.88 -6.71
N ALA A 321 -14.91 -8.95 -7.97
CA ALA A 321 -15.07 -10.13 -8.81
C ALA A 321 -13.85 -11.04 -8.68
N ASN A 322 -14.09 -12.32 -8.44
CA ASN A 322 -13.06 -13.36 -8.44
C ASN A 322 -13.58 -14.53 -9.28
N VAL A 323 -13.19 -14.58 -10.57
CA VAL A 323 -13.72 -15.59 -11.50
C VAL A 323 -13.22 -16.97 -11.10
N LEU A 324 -11.89 -17.10 -10.93
CA LEU A 324 -11.23 -18.35 -10.59
C LEU A 324 -9.81 -18.08 -10.02
N ASN A 325 -9.73 -17.40 -8.88
CA ASN A 325 -8.49 -16.84 -8.30
C ASN A 325 -7.73 -15.94 -9.30
N GLY A 326 -8.50 -15.06 -9.96
CA GLY A 326 -8.03 -14.22 -11.07
C GLY A 326 -9.09 -14.01 -12.16
N PRO A 327 -8.67 -13.49 -13.34
CA PRO A 327 -9.54 -13.20 -14.49
C PRO A 327 -9.90 -14.43 -15.34
N ASP A 328 -9.18 -15.53 -15.16
CA ASP A 328 -9.12 -16.69 -16.08
C ASP A 328 -8.49 -16.36 -17.47
N TYR A 329 -8.43 -17.34 -18.39
CA TYR A 329 -7.89 -17.19 -19.74
C TYR A 329 -8.93 -16.72 -20.78
N ILE A 330 -10.22 -16.90 -20.48
CA ILE A 330 -11.37 -16.63 -21.34
C ILE A 330 -12.47 -15.93 -20.53
N VAL A 331 -13.33 -15.16 -21.21
CA VAL A 331 -14.50 -14.53 -20.59
C VAL A 331 -15.44 -15.58 -20.01
N GLU A 332 -15.78 -15.45 -18.72
CA GLU A 332 -16.91 -16.15 -18.10
C GLU A 332 -18.14 -15.22 -18.19
N GLU A 333 -19.18 -15.68 -18.88
CA GLU A 333 -20.30 -14.83 -19.31
C GLU A 333 -21.20 -14.37 -18.14
N ASN A 334 -21.31 -15.17 -17.08
CA ASN A 334 -22.15 -14.81 -15.92
C ASN A 334 -21.45 -13.72 -15.08
N TRP A 335 -20.14 -13.83 -14.88
CA TRP A 335 -19.29 -12.78 -14.33
C TRP A 335 -19.31 -11.51 -15.18
N LYS A 336 -19.17 -11.64 -16.50
CA LYS A 336 -19.28 -10.49 -17.41
C LYS A 336 -20.62 -9.77 -17.25
N ALA A 337 -21.73 -10.51 -17.20
CA ALA A 337 -23.06 -9.92 -17.04
C ALA A 337 -23.21 -9.12 -15.74
N VAL A 338 -22.73 -9.64 -14.60
CA VAL A 338 -22.81 -8.90 -13.32
C VAL A 338 -21.82 -7.74 -13.24
N ILE A 339 -20.64 -7.84 -13.89
CA ILE A 339 -19.67 -6.74 -13.99
C ILE A 339 -20.26 -5.58 -14.81
N ASP A 340 -20.76 -5.86 -16.01
CA ASP A 340 -21.42 -4.86 -16.87
C ASP A 340 -22.60 -4.20 -16.15
N GLN A 341 -23.43 -4.99 -15.45
CA GLN A 341 -24.61 -4.47 -14.73
C GLN A 341 -24.23 -3.64 -13.50
N ALA A 342 -23.22 -4.04 -12.72
CA ALA A 342 -22.73 -3.27 -11.57
C ALA A 342 -22.20 -1.90 -12.01
N THR A 343 -21.36 -1.87 -13.05
CA THR A 343 -20.82 -0.65 -13.63
C THR A 343 -21.94 0.25 -14.18
N ALA A 344 -22.94 -0.30 -14.88
CA ALA A 344 -24.10 0.46 -15.37
C ALA A 344 -24.97 1.07 -14.26
N GLN A 345 -24.91 0.51 -13.05
CA GLN A 345 -25.59 1.04 -11.84
C GLN A 345 -24.70 2.01 -11.02
N GLY A 346 -23.50 2.33 -11.52
CA GLY A 346 -22.57 3.26 -10.88
C GLY A 346 -21.82 2.67 -9.68
N LYS A 347 -21.75 1.33 -9.58
CA LYS A 347 -20.88 0.64 -8.62
C LYS A 347 -19.49 0.47 -9.23
N THR A 348 -18.46 0.43 -8.37
CA THR A 348 -17.09 0.12 -8.78
C THR A 348 -16.84 -1.36 -8.51
N ILE A 349 -16.73 -2.17 -9.57
CA ILE A 349 -16.40 -3.60 -9.43
C ILE A 349 -14.93 -3.86 -9.78
N LEU A 350 -14.23 -4.55 -8.90
CA LEU A 350 -12.77 -4.75 -8.93
C LEU A 350 -12.41 -6.17 -9.32
N GLY A 351 -11.38 -6.34 -10.15
CA GLY A 351 -10.83 -7.66 -10.46
C GLY A 351 -9.87 -8.13 -9.39
N TYR A 352 -10.06 -9.34 -8.85
CA TYR A 352 -9.16 -9.97 -7.90
C TYR A 352 -7.80 -10.32 -8.56
N VAL A 353 -6.69 -9.83 -8.00
CA VAL A 353 -5.32 -10.16 -8.44
C VAL A 353 -4.49 -10.62 -7.25
N ARG A 354 -3.97 -11.85 -7.32
CA ARG A 354 -3.16 -12.47 -6.25
C ARG A 354 -1.72 -11.96 -6.28
N THR A 355 -1.26 -11.27 -5.24
CA THR A 355 0.11 -10.72 -5.18
C THR A 355 1.12 -11.56 -4.39
N GLY A 356 0.69 -12.65 -3.75
CA GLY A 356 1.59 -13.67 -3.23
C GLY A 356 2.45 -13.26 -2.05
N TYR A 357 2.14 -12.15 -1.37
CA TYR A 357 3.02 -11.44 -0.46
C TYR A 357 4.40 -11.17 -1.10
N LEU A 358 4.44 -10.95 -2.42
CA LEU A 358 5.66 -10.79 -3.23
C LEU A 358 6.67 -11.95 -3.08
N GLY A 359 6.22 -13.11 -2.59
CA GLY A 359 7.05 -14.27 -2.24
C GLY A 359 7.92 -14.11 -0.99
N VAL A 360 7.82 -13.00 -0.25
CA VAL A 360 8.72 -12.69 0.90
C VAL A 360 8.14 -13.08 2.26
N SER A 361 6.89 -13.56 2.29
CA SER A 361 6.24 -14.08 3.49
C SER A 361 6.87 -15.40 3.98
N LYS A 362 6.54 -15.82 5.21
CA LYS A 362 7.00 -17.11 5.78
C LYS A 362 6.47 -18.32 5.00
N GLN A 363 5.35 -18.14 4.31
CA GLN A 363 4.76 -19.09 3.40
C GLN A 363 5.62 -19.30 2.15
N ASN A 364 6.50 -18.35 1.84
CA ASN A 364 7.44 -18.38 0.72
C ASN A 364 6.72 -18.74 -0.60
N PHE A 365 5.63 -18.03 -0.90
CA PHE A 365 4.84 -18.32 -2.09
C PHE A 365 5.65 -18.11 -3.37
N THR A 366 5.31 -18.90 -4.38
CA THR A 366 5.78 -18.75 -5.76
C THR A 366 4.73 -18.08 -6.63
N THR A 367 5.20 -17.44 -7.70
CA THR A 367 4.37 -17.11 -8.86
C THR A 367 3.75 -18.37 -9.46
N ARG A 368 2.74 -18.23 -10.34
CA ARG A 368 2.17 -19.37 -11.10
C ARG A 368 3.22 -20.18 -11.87
N LEU A 369 4.37 -19.56 -12.16
CA LEU A 369 5.51 -20.13 -12.88
C LEU A 369 6.65 -20.59 -11.94
N GLY A 370 6.39 -20.77 -10.64
CA GLY A 370 7.35 -21.35 -9.69
C GLY A 370 8.49 -20.43 -9.25
N SER A 371 8.42 -19.11 -9.49
CA SER A 371 9.48 -18.17 -9.11
C SER A 371 9.20 -17.47 -7.78
N HIS A 372 10.25 -17.19 -7.00
CA HIS A 372 10.22 -16.28 -5.84
C HIS A 372 10.81 -14.90 -6.17
N ASN A 373 11.19 -14.63 -7.43
CA ASN A 373 11.85 -13.37 -7.78
C ASN A 373 10.83 -12.22 -7.81
N LEU A 374 11.18 -11.10 -7.17
CA LEU A 374 10.34 -9.90 -7.08
C LEU A 374 9.92 -9.36 -8.47
N ALA A 375 10.80 -9.44 -9.48
CA ALA A 375 10.49 -8.99 -10.83
C ALA A 375 9.58 -9.96 -11.61
N ASP A 376 9.62 -11.26 -11.27
CA ASP A 376 8.66 -12.23 -11.82
C ASP A 376 7.28 -12.07 -11.16
N TRP A 377 7.23 -11.69 -9.87
CA TRP A 377 6.00 -11.29 -9.19
C TRP A 377 5.38 -10.03 -9.80
N ALA A 378 6.17 -8.96 -9.97
CA ALA A 378 5.75 -7.76 -10.69
C ALA A 378 5.21 -8.10 -12.09
N SER A 379 5.96 -8.91 -12.84
CA SER A 379 5.55 -9.38 -14.16
C SER A 379 4.20 -10.10 -14.14
N GLN A 380 3.96 -10.96 -13.15
CA GLN A 380 2.71 -11.70 -13.02
C GLN A 380 1.53 -10.78 -12.70
N ILE A 381 1.70 -9.88 -11.73
CA ILE A 381 0.65 -8.99 -11.25
C ILE A 381 0.17 -8.08 -12.39
N GLU A 382 1.08 -7.48 -13.15
CA GLU A 382 0.73 -6.63 -14.30
C GLU A 382 0.04 -7.40 -15.43
N GLN A 383 0.41 -8.67 -15.68
CA GLN A 383 -0.28 -9.52 -16.64
C GLN A 383 -1.70 -9.90 -16.18
N ASP A 384 -1.91 -10.09 -14.88
CA ASP A 384 -3.24 -10.39 -14.33
C ASP A 384 -4.14 -9.15 -14.39
N VAL A 385 -3.61 -7.95 -14.15
CA VAL A 385 -4.27 -6.66 -14.39
C VAL A 385 -4.65 -6.51 -15.87
N ASP A 386 -3.70 -6.67 -16.79
CA ASP A 386 -3.93 -6.59 -18.23
C ASP A 386 -5.05 -7.54 -18.68
N LYS A 387 -5.01 -8.78 -18.18
CA LYS A 387 -5.96 -9.83 -18.56
C LYS A 387 -7.36 -9.57 -18.02
N TRP A 388 -7.48 -8.99 -16.82
CA TRP A 388 -8.77 -8.49 -16.31
C TRP A 388 -9.42 -7.48 -17.25
N PHE A 389 -8.68 -6.46 -17.69
CA PHE A 389 -9.22 -5.44 -18.59
C PHE A 389 -9.36 -5.92 -20.06
N GLU A 390 -8.59 -6.92 -20.49
CA GLU A 390 -8.78 -7.60 -21.78
C GLU A 390 -10.13 -8.34 -21.84
N LEU A 391 -10.44 -9.13 -20.79
CA LEU A 391 -11.65 -9.95 -20.74
C LEU A 391 -12.90 -9.16 -20.30
N TYR A 392 -12.73 -8.19 -19.41
CA TYR A 392 -13.82 -7.45 -18.75
C TYR A 392 -13.63 -5.94 -18.88
N SER A 393 -13.78 -5.41 -20.09
CA SER A 393 -13.49 -4.00 -20.43
C SER A 393 -14.28 -2.91 -19.69
N THR A 394 -15.30 -3.26 -18.92
CA THR A 394 -16.14 -2.38 -18.09
C THR A 394 -15.77 -2.40 -16.61
N LEU A 395 -14.74 -3.15 -16.22
CA LEU A 395 -14.24 -3.29 -14.86
C LEU A 395 -13.82 -1.92 -14.29
N GLY A 396 -14.15 -1.68 -13.02
CA GLY A 396 -13.90 -0.41 -12.34
C GLY A 396 -12.52 -0.28 -11.69
N GLY A 397 -11.70 -1.34 -11.70
CA GLY A 397 -10.39 -1.35 -11.05
C GLY A 397 -9.90 -2.73 -10.61
N ILE A 398 -8.94 -2.76 -9.70
CA ILE A 398 -8.25 -3.98 -9.25
C ILE A 398 -8.20 -4.07 -7.72
N PHE A 399 -8.44 -5.28 -7.21
CA PHE A 399 -8.24 -5.66 -5.81
C PHE A 399 -7.01 -6.57 -5.72
N PHE A 400 -5.89 -6.01 -5.27
CA PHE A 400 -4.63 -6.72 -5.06
C PHE A 400 -4.64 -7.43 -3.71
N ASP A 401 -4.76 -8.75 -3.73
CA ASP A 401 -4.84 -9.58 -2.53
C ASP A 401 -3.47 -10.17 -2.12
N GLU A 402 -3.40 -10.71 -0.90
CA GLU A 402 -2.16 -11.22 -0.28
C GLU A 402 -1.04 -10.15 -0.27
N GLY A 403 -1.39 -8.92 0.07
CA GLY A 403 -0.48 -7.78 0.10
C GLY A 403 0.62 -7.94 1.16
N TRP A 404 1.86 -7.54 0.86
CA TRP A 404 2.90 -7.46 1.89
C TRP A 404 2.82 -6.12 2.65
N PRO A 405 2.70 -6.11 4.00
CA PRO A 405 2.41 -4.88 4.77
C PRO A 405 3.65 -4.12 5.29
N GLU A 406 4.86 -4.66 5.14
CA GLU A 406 6.10 -4.04 5.61
C GLU A 406 6.88 -3.37 4.46
N CYS A 407 7.52 -2.23 4.70
CA CYS A 407 8.18 -1.45 3.65
C CYS A 407 9.31 -2.19 2.92
N GLY A 408 10.00 -3.11 3.62
CA GLY A 408 11.25 -3.70 3.17
C GLY A 408 12.45 -2.75 3.32
N GLU A 409 13.62 -3.20 2.86
CA GLU A 409 14.81 -2.36 2.84
C GLU A 409 14.62 -1.21 1.84
N ASN A 410 14.84 0.03 2.29
CA ASN A 410 14.67 1.25 1.49
C ASN A 410 13.31 1.34 0.76
N ASN A 411 12.23 0.91 1.41
CA ASN A 411 10.85 0.92 0.89
C ASN A 411 10.57 0.05 -0.36
N ILE A 412 11.48 -0.84 -0.76
CA ILE A 412 11.40 -1.63 -2.01
C ILE A 412 10.04 -2.30 -2.30
N TYR A 413 9.30 -2.73 -1.27
CA TYR A 413 7.99 -3.36 -1.47
C TYR A 413 6.87 -2.32 -1.67
N ALA A 414 6.87 -1.24 -0.88
CA ALA A 414 5.92 -0.14 -1.04
C ALA A 414 6.12 0.55 -2.39
N ASP A 415 7.36 0.83 -2.76
CA ASP A 415 7.72 1.44 -4.04
C ASP A 415 7.28 0.57 -5.24
N LEU A 416 7.38 -0.76 -5.12
CA LEU A 416 6.86 -1.67 -6.14
C LEU A 416 5.34 -1.63 -6.26
N TYR A 417 4.61 -1.62 -5.14
CA TYR A 417 3.14 -1.51 -5.19
C TYR A 417 2.68 -0.16 -5.74
N ALA A 418 3.35 0.95 -5.40
CA ALA A 418 3.11 2.25 -6.04
C ALA A 418 3.34 2.18 -7.56
N TYR A 419 4.43 1.54 -7.99
CA TYR A 419 4.76 1.38 -9.40
C TYR A 419 3.72 0.54 -10.18
N ILE A 420 3.23 -0.56 -9.59
CA ILE A 420 2.15 -1.39 -10.16
C ILE A 420 0.83 -0.62 -10.24
N ASN A 421 0.50 0.18 -9.22
CA ASN A 421 -0.67 1.04 -9.20
C ASN A 421 -0.61 2.09 -10.33
N ASP A 422 0.54 2.75 -10.46
CA ASP A 422 0.82 3.71 -11.52
C ASP A 422 0.72 3.10 -12.93
N TYR A 423 1.30 1.91 -13.14
CA TYR A 423 1.13 1.15 -14.39
C TYR A 423 -0.35 0.88 -14.69
N THR A 424 -1.07 0.33 -13.69
CA THR A 424 -2.51 0.02 -13.78
C THR A 424 -3.32 1.24 -14.19
N LYS A 425 -3.11 2.37 -13.51
CA LYS A 425 -3.86 3.62 -13.74
C LYS A 425 -3.44 4.35 -15.03
N ARG A 426 -2.17 4.32 -15.44
CA ARG A 426 -1.72 4.86 -16.74
C ARG A 426 -2.35 4.09 -17.92
N LYS A 427 -2.48 2.77 -17.79
CA LYS A 427 -3.06 1.91 -18.83
C LYS A 427 -4.60 1.89 -18.80
N HIS A 428 -5.18 2.07 -17.61
CA HIS A 428 -6.62 2.08 -17.35
C HIS A 428 -7.02 3.31 -16.50
N PRO A 429 -7.11 4.51 -17.12
CA PRO A 429 -7.49 5.74 -16.42
C PRO A 429 -8.83 5.61 -15.70
N GLY A 430 -8.89 6.10 -14.46
CA GLY A 430 -10.06 5.95 -13.58
C GLY A 430 -10.19 4.60 -12.88
N ALA A 431 -9.25 3.66 -13.05
CA ALA A 431 -9.22 2.42 -12.26
C ALA A 431 -9.03 2.71 -10.76
N TYR A 432 -9.92 2.17 -9.93
CA TYR A 432 -9.80 2.18 -8.47
C TYR A 432 -8.90 1.03 -7.99
N THR A 433 -8.00 1.28 -7.04
CA THR A 433 -7.04 0.26 -6.58
C THR A 433 -7.08 0.03 -5.06
N VAL A 434 -7.14 -1.25 -4.69
CA VAL A 434 -7.12 -1.71 -3.30
C VAL A 434 -5.97 -2.69 -3.09
N LEU A 435 -5.22 -2.58 -2.00
CA LEU A 435 -4.25 -3.60 -1.56
C LEU A 435 -4.67 -4.21 -0.22
N ASN A 436 -4.78 -5.54 -0.18
CA ASN A 436 -5.23 -6.32 0.97
C ASN A 436 -4.14 -7.22 1.56
N PRO A 437 -3.45 -6.80 2.63
CA PRO A 437 -2.67 -7.67 3.51
C PRO A 437 -3.48 -8.29 4.67
N GLY A 438 -4.78 -8.00 4.79
CA GLY A 438 -5.65 -8.39 5.91
C GLY A 438 -5.25 -7.84 7.29
N SER A 439 -4.24 -6.95 7.35
CA SER A 439 -3.49 -6.64 8.57
C SER A 439 -2.91 -5.21 8.55
N PRO A 440 -2.48 -4.66 9.71
CA PRO A 440 -1.97 -3.30 9.80
C PRO A 440 -0.76 -3.05 8.89
N MET A 441 -0.72 -1.86 8.25
CA MET A 441 0.30 -1.50 7.26
C MET A 441 1.17 -0.34 7.72
N ALA A 442 2.46 -0.42 7.41
CA ALA A 442 3.42 0.66 7.67
C ALA A 442 3.13 1.91 6.81
N GLN A 443 3.49 3.10 7.31
CA GLN A 443 3.15 4.37 6.66
C GLN A 443 3.69 4.53 5.22
N CYS A 444 4.76 3.84 4.84
CA CYS A 444 5.27 3.83 3.46
C CYS A 444 4.19 3.43 2.41
N PHE A 445 3.14 2.71 2.82
CA PHE A 445 2.02 2.33 1.96
C PHE A 445 0.93 3.40 1.78
N GLU A 446 0.95 4.49 2.56
CA GLU A 446 -0.13 5.50 2.58
C GLU A 446 -0.51 6.02 1.17
N ASN A 447 0.47 6.11 0.26
CA ASN A 447 0.31 6.61 -1.11
C ASN A 447 0.45 5.53 -2.21
N THR A 448 0.54 4.24 -1.87
CA THR A 448 0.80 3.18 -2.89
C THR A 448 -0.44 2.77 -3.67
N MET A 449 -1.63 2.90 -3.07
CA MET A 449 -2.94 2.54 -3.65
C MET A 449 -3.99 3.56 -3.25
N ASP A 450 -5.15 3.57 -3.89
CA ASP A 450 -6.26 4.43 -3.45
C ASP A 450 -6.73 4.07 -2.03
N THR A 451 -6.88 2.77 -1.75
CA THR A 451 -7.32 2.24 -0.45
C THR A 451 -6.48 1.03 -0.02
N LEU A 452 -6.32 0.87 1.29
CA LEU A 452 -5.59 -0.23 1.93
C LEU A 452 -6.56 -0.98 2.87
N LEU A 453 -6.58 -2.31 2.78
CA LEU A 453 -7.44 -3.14 3.63
C LEU A 453 -6.64 -3.61 4.84
N THR A 454 -6.70 -2.84 5.94
CA THR A 454 -5.75 -2.98 7.06
C THR A 454 -6.28 -3.81 8.24
N PHE A 455 -7.43 -4.47 8.08
CA PHE A 455 -7.96 -5.42 9.05
C PHE A 455 -8.91 -6.42 8.38
N GLU A 456 -8.64 -7.71 8.54
CA GLU A 456 -9.48 -8.81 8.10
C GLU A 456 -9.53 -9.90 9.19
N SER A 457 -10.54 -9.87 10.05
CA SER A 457 -10.69 -10.86 11.14
C SER A 457 -12.08 -10.87 11.76
N SER A 458 -12.33 -11.78 12.70
CA SER A 458 -13.62 -11.89 13.39
C SER A 458 -13.97 -10.67 14.24
N TYR A 459 -15.26 -10.51 14.53
CA TYR A 459 -15.77 -9.46 15.40
C TYR A 459 -15.17 -9.48 16.80
N GLU A 460 -14.91 -10.65 17.39
CA GLU A 460 -14.29 -10.77 18.71
C GLU A 460 -12.84 -10.26 18.69
N ASN A 461 -12.08 -10.59 17.64
CA ASN A 461 -10.73 -10.05 17.42
C ASN A 461 -10.80 -8.55 17.15
N TYR A 462 -11.79 -8.09 16.40
CA TYR A 462 -11.99 -6.66 16.16
C TYR A 462 -12.29 -5.89 17.44
N GLN A 463 -13.06 -6.46 18.38
CA GLN A 463 -13.31 -5.84 19.68
C GLN A 463 -12.06 -5.85 20.58
N SER A 464 -11.33 -6.96 20.65
CA SER A 464 -10.37 -7.23 21.74
C SER A 464 -8.89 -7.28 21.36
N LEU A 465 -8.57 -7.56 20.09
CA LEU A 465 -7.21 -7.75 19.56
C LEU A 465 -6.84 -6.78 18.43
N TYR A 466 -7.70 -5.79 18.11
CA TYR A 466 -7.42 -4.80 17.07
C TYR A 466 -6.13 -4.02 17.37
N VAL A 467 -5.22 -4.04 16.39
CA VAL A 467 -4.01 -3.23 16.36
C VAL A 467 -4.19 -2.16 15.28
N PRO A 468 -4.07 -0.86 15.60
CA PRO A 468 -4.11 0.20 14.59
C PRO A 468 -2.79 0.25 13.78
N ASN A 469 -2.85 0.87 12.61
CA ASN A 469 -1.65 1.37 11.93
C ASN A 469 -0.90 2.38 12.84
N ASP A 470 0.40 2.55 12.62
CA ASP A 470 1.22 3.55 13.34
C ASP A 470 1.03 4.99 12.82
N TRP A 471 0.23 5.15 11.75
CA TRP A 471 -0.21 6.40 11.15
C TRP A 471 -1.75 6.48 11.10
N THR A 472 -2.28 7.68 10.86
CA THR A 472 -3.72 7.93 10.69
C THR A 472 -3.96 8.52 9.31
N PRO A 473 -4.89 7.97 8.49
CA PRO A 473 -5.18 8.53 7.17
C PRO A 473 -5.84 9.91 7.27
N LYS A 474 -5.56 10.79 6.31
CA LYS A 474 -6.28 12.07 6.17
C LYS A 474 -7.74 11.89 5.73
N ASP A 475 -7.98 10.93 4.86
CA ASP A 475 -9.31 10.53 4.38
C ASP A 475 -9.60 9.10 4.88
N PRO A 476 -10.66 8.87 5.70
CA PRO A 476 -11.02 7.55 6.16
C PRO A 476 -11.18 6.51 5.03
N ARG A 477 -11.58 6.94 3.82
CA ARG A 477 -11.74 6.05 2.66
C ARG A 477 -10.42 5.44 2.17
N LYS A 478 -9.27 5.93 2.64
CA LYS A 478 -7.97 5.26 2.48
C LYS A 478 -7.91 3.89 3.18
N ILE A 479 -8.80 3.61 4.14
CA ILE A 479 -8.81 2.38 4.93
C ILE A 479 -10.11 1.61 4.74
N TRP A 480 -9.99 0.32 4.42
CA TRP A 480 -11.05 -0.68 4.43
C TRP A 480 -10.80 -1.69 5.56
N HIS A 481 -11.83 -2.01 6.35
CA HIS A 481 -11.83 -3.17 7.24
C HIS A 481 -12.88 -4.21 6.80
N ILE A 482 -12.53 -5.50 6.88
CA ILE A 482 -13.47 -6.62 6.79
C ILE A 482 -13.63 -7.23 8.19
N VAL A 483 -14.88 -7.38 8.63
CA VAL A 483 -15.20 -7.98 9.94
C VAL A 483 -16.28 -9.06 9.80
N TYR A 484 -15.88 -10.32 9.97
CA TYR A 484 -16.78 -11.48 9.93
C TYR A 484 -17.27 -11.89 11.33
N ARG A 485 -18.24 -12.81 11.44
CA ARG A 485 -18.96 -13.17 12.69
C ARG A 485 -19.56 -11.97 13.45
N VAL A 486 -19.97 -10.91 12.75
CA VAL A 486 -20.61 -9.76 13.39
C VAL A 486 -22.10 -10.09 13.60
N PRO A 487 -22.62 -10.13 14.84
CA PRO A 487 -24.04 -10.40 15.06
C PRO A 487 -24.91 -9.27 14.48
N GLN A 488 -26.09 -9.61 13.95
CA GLN A 488 -26.98 -8.64 13.27
C GLN A 488 -27.35 -7.42 14.14
N ASP A 489 -27.52 -7.61 15.45
CA ASP A 489 -27.82 -6.52 16.41
C ASP A 489 -26.60 -5.63 16.71
N GLN A 490 -25.39 -6.07 16.36
CA GLN A 490 -24.13 -5.38 16.57
C GLN A 490 -23.62 -4.64 15.33
N VAL A 491 -24.24 -4.81 14.17
CA VAL A 491 -23.85 -4.18 12.88
C VAL A 491 -23.62 -2.67 13.00
N ALA A 492 -24.54 -1.95 13.64
CA ALA A 492 -24.40 -0.50 13.82
C ALA A 492 -23.24 -0.12 14.76
N ASN A 493 -22.98 -0.93 15.80
CA ASN A 493 -21.85 -0.73 16.70
C ASN A 493 -20.52 -1.01 15.99
N ALA A 494 -20.46 -2.07 15.18
CA ALA A 494 -19.28 -2.42 14.38
C ALA A 494 -18.93 -1.34 13.35
N ALA A 495 -19.93 -0.79 12.66
CA ALA A 495 -19.76 0.31 11.70
C ALA A 495 -19.25 1.60 12.38
N ALA A 496 -19.87 2.02 13.49
CA ALA A 496 -19.43 3.16 14.27
C ALA A 496 -18.01 2.98 14.84
N LEU A 497 -17.68 1.77 15.31
CA LEU A 497 -16.33 1.42 15.76
C LEU A 497 -15.32 1.51 14.61
N ALA A 498 -15.66 1.03 13.41
CA ALA A 498 -14.84 1.16 12.22
C ALA A 498 -14.58 2.61 11.82
N LEU A 499 -15.61 3.47 11.85
CA LEU A 499 -15.44 4.88 11.57
C LEU A 499 -14.54 5.57 12.61
N SER A 500 -14.69 5.22 13.90
CA SER A 500 -13.82 5.73 14.98
C SER A 500 -12.36 5.27 14.87
N ARG A 501 -12.11 4.19 14.11
CA ARG A 501 -10.78 3.65 13.80
C ARG A 501 -10.22 4.18 12.48
N GLY A 502 -10.95 5.04 11.78
CA GLY A 502 -10.53 5.64 10.52
C GLY A 502 -10.88 4.82 9.27
N ALA A 503 -11.69 3.76 9.36
CA ALA A 503 -12.10 2.97 8.21
C ALA A 503 -13.37 3.54 7.54
N GLY A 504 -13.17 4.09 6.35
CA GLY A 504 -14.21 4.63 5.48
C GLY A 504 -14.83 3.61 4.54
N LEU A 505 -14.17 2.47 4.30
CA LEU A 505 -14.78 1.31 3.65
C LEU A 505 -14.92 0.17 4.67
N LEU A 506 -15.99 -0.60 4.55
CA LEU A 506 -16.33 -1.63 5.53
C LEU A 506 -17.07 -2.80 4.88
N GLU A 507 -16.66 -4.01 5.24
CA GLU A 507 -17.47 -5.21 5.09
C GLU A 507 -17.85 -5.76 6.46
N LEU A 508 -19.12 -6.12 6.65
CA LEU A 508 -19.63 -6.78 7.83
C LEU A 508 -20.42 -8.00 7.39
N THR A 509 -20.13 -9.17 7.96
CA THR A 509 -20.88 -10.41 7.69
C THR A 509 -21.10 -11.22 8.98
N ASP A 510 -22.23 -11.94 9.05
CA ASP A 510 -22.51 -12.91 10.11
C ASP A 510 -21.88 -14.29 9.85
N ASP A 511 -21.24 -14.49 8.70
CA ASP A 511 -20.53 -15.72 8.31
C ASP A 511 -19.15 -15.90 9.01
N ASP A 512 -18.53 -17.06 8.85
CA ASP A 512 -17.24 -17.46 9.47
C ASP A 512 -16.30 -18.15 8.46
N ASN A 513 -15.10 -18.50 8.93
CA ASN A 513 -14.12 -19.31 8.22
C ASN A 513 -14.69 -20.69 7.82
N PRO A 514 -14.21 -21.28 6.70
CA PRO A 514 -12.98 -20.94 5.97
C PRO A 514 -13.11 -19.82 4.93
N ASN A 515 -14.32 -19.36 4.60
CA ASN A 515 -14.53 -18.41 3.51
C ASN A 515 -15.77 -17.53 3.73
N PRO A 516 -15.70 -16.49 4.58
CA PRO A 516 -16.86 -15.63 4.90
C PRO A 516 -17.31 -14.70 3.74
N TYR A 517 -16.87 -15.01 2.50
CA TYR A 517 -17.00 -14.22 1.27
C TYR A 517 -17.84 -14.93 0.19
N ASP A 518 -18.20 -16.20 0.39
CA ASP A 518 -19.04 -16.97 -0.55
C ASP A 518 -20.55 -16.85 -0.31
N THR A 519 -20.96 -16.16 0.77
CA THR A 519 -22.37 -15.80 1.01
C THR A 519 -22.55 -14.30 1.23
N LEU A 520 -23.77 -13.82 0.98
CA LEU A 520 -24.20 -12.48 1.38
C LEU A 520 -25.17 -12.60 2.56
N PRO A 521 -24.96 -11.87 3.68
CA PRO A 521 -25.88 -11.83 4.79
C PRO A 521 -27.34 -11.58 4.39
N ASN A 522 -28.26 -11.99 5.25
CA ASN A 522 -29.69 -11.88 4.97
C ASN A 522 -30.14 -10.41 4.73
N ASP A 523 -31.31 -10.21 4.13
CA ASP A 523 -31.75 -8.85 3.74
C ASP A 523 -31.98 -7.89 4.93
N ALA A 524 -32.37 -8.40 6.11
CA ALA A 524 -32.48 -7.57 7.30
C ALA A 524 -31.10 -7.12 7.83
N TYR A 525 -30.11 -8.00 7.74
CA TYR A 525 -28.71 -7.69 8.03
C TYR A 525 -28.16 -6.61 7.08
N MET A 526 -28.29 -6.82 5.76
CA MET A 526 -27.77 -5.86 4.78
C MET A 526 -28.43 -4.49 4.91
N LYS A 527 -29.74 -4.44 5.23
CA LYS A 527 -30.43 -3.17 5.55
C LYS A 527 -29.89 -2.49 6.80
N ALA A 528 -29.50 -3.24 7.83
CA ALA A 528 -28.86 -2.68 9.01
C ALA A 528 -27.47 -2.09 8.67
N ALA A 529 -26.66 -2.77 7.85
CA ALA A 529 -25.35 -2.29 7.43
C ALA A 529 -25.45 -1.03 6.55
N ILE A 530 -26.33 -1.06 5.54
CA ILE A 530 -26.61 0.08 4.66
C ILE A 530 -27.16 1.29 5.44
N GLY A 531 -27.98 1.05 6.46
CA GLY A 531 -28.52 2.09 7.34
C GLY A 531 -27.51 2.67 8.33
N ALA A 532 -26.44 1.94 8.66
CA ALA A 532 -25.40 2.39 9.59
C ALA A 532 -24.35 3.31 8.94
N VAL A 533 -24.16 3.23 7.62
CA VAL A 533 -23.13 4.00 6.90
C VAL A 533 -23.70 5.27 6.24
N ALA A 534 -22.89 6.33 6.18
CA ALA A 534 -23.30 7.61 5.60
C ALA A 534 -23.44 7.58 4.07
N GLY A 535 -22.62 6.78 3.38
CA GLY A 535 -22.53 6.69 1.93
C GLY A 535 -21.58 7.73 1.32
N GLY A 536 -21.14 7.49 0.09
CA GLY A 536 -20.16 8.31 -0.61
C GLY A 536 -19.78 7.74 -1.97
N LYS A 537 -18.50 7.91 -2.34
CA LYS A 537 -17.83 7.20 -3.44
C LYS A 537 -16.44 6.76 -2.98
N PRO A 538 -15.85 5.69 -3.55
CA PRO A 538 -14.45 5.38 -3.33
C PRO A 538 -13.56 6.56 -3.75
N PRO A 539 -12.39 6.74 -3.12
CA PRO A 539 -11.40 7.71 -3.57
C PRO A 539 -10.72 7.12 -4.79
N ILE A 540 -10.78 7.79 -5.94
CA ILE A 540 -10.02 7.38 -7.13
C ILE A 540 -9.07 8.52 -7.43
N ASN A 541 -7.78 8.28 -7.23
CA ASN A 541 -6.72 9.24 -7.52
C ASN A 541 -6.17 8.95 -8.93
N GLU A 542 -5.67 9.98 -9.59
CA GLU A 542 -4.92 9.83 -10.84
C GLU A 542 -3.54 9.17 -10.58
N PRO A 543 -2.91 8.53 -11.58
CA PRO A 543 -1.53 8.03 -11.44
C PRO A 543 -0.54 9.18 -11.20
N ALA A 544 0.63 8.86 -10.65
CA ALA A 544 1.74 9.80 -10.68
C ALA A 544 2.11 10.18 -12.12
N GLU A 545 2.45 11.45 -12.35
CA GLU A 545 2.89 11.91 -13.67
C GLU A 545 4.09 11.09 -14.17
N ALA A 546 4.04 10.66 -15.43
CA ALA A 546 5.13 9.94 -16.05
C ALA A 546 6.37 10.85 -16.17
N SER A 547 7.38 10.57 -15.34
CA SER A 547 8.59 11.39 -15.17
C SER A 547 9.67 11.16 -16.23
N GLY A 548 9.37 10.44 -17.31
CA GLY A 548 10.35 10.08 -18.32
C GLY A 548 9.79 9.59 -19.66
N SER A 549 10.67 9.50 -20.65
CA SER A 549 10.43 9.01 -22.00
C SER A 549 11.06 7.63 -22.21
N GLN A 550 10.40 6.78 -23.00
CA GLN A 550 10.91 5.45 -23.32
C GLN A 550 11.89 5.49 -24.50
N VAL A 551 13.09 4.96 -24.29
CA VAL A 551 14.16 4.89 -25.30
C VAL A 551 14.31 3.45 -25.81
N ALA A 552 14.04 3.25 -27.10
CA ALA A 552 14.12 1.94 -27.75
C ALA A 552 15.57 1.51 -28.05
N GLY A 553 15.81 0.20 -28.07
CA GLY A 553 17.15 -0.36 -28.33
C GLY A 553 18.14 -0.26 -27.17
N VAL A 554 17.73 0.34 -26.05
CA VAL A 554 18.46 0.42 -24.79
C VAL A 554 17.61 -0.32 -23.73
N PRO A 555 18.18 -1.29 -23.00
CA PRO A 555 19.55 -1.80 -23.07
C PRO A 555 19.84 -2.63 -24.33
N ASN A 556 21.06 -2.46 -24.88
CA ASN A 556 21.49 -3.10 -26.12
C ASN A 556 21.95 -4.56 -25.96
N ASP A 557 21.99 -5.08 -24.73
CA ASP A 557 22.36 -6.45 -24.39
C ASP A 557 21.15 -7.33 -23.99
N ALA A 558 19.94 -6.76 -23.94
CA ALA A 558 18.72 -7.50 -23.61
C ALA A 558 18.55 -8.75 -24.50
N HIS A 559 18.25 -9.88 -23.89
CA HIS A 559 18.10 -11.17 -24.58
C HIS A 559 17.18 -12.14 -23.81
N VAL A 560 16.69 -13.17 -24.50
CA VAL A 560 16.00 -14.31 -23.88
C VAL A 560 17.00 -15.12 -23.06
N ARG A 561 16.74 -15.24 -21.76
CA ARG A 561 17.47 -16.13 -20.84
C ARG A 561 16.91 -17.55 -20.86
N SER A 562 15.60 -17.69 -20.96
CA SER A 562 14.90 -18.96 -20.94
C SER A 562 13.51 -18.82 -21.57
N SER A 563 13.05 -19.90 -22.19
CA SER A 563 11.68 -20.07 -22.69
C SER A 563 11.05 -21.30 -22.05
N ASP A 564 9.75 -21.22 -21.82
CA ASP A 564 8.92 -22.29 -21.29
C ASP A 564 7.68 -22.51 -22.20
N TYR A 565 6.74 -23.37 -21.81
CA TYR A 565 5.49 -23.62 -22.55
C TYR A 565 4.61 -22.37 -22.67
N THR A 566 4.52 -21.53 -21.63
CA THR A 566 3.65 -20.34 -21.64
C THR A 566 4.36 -19.05 -21.26
N SER A 567 5.70 -19.04 -21.26
CA SER A 567 6.46 -17.86 -20.85
C SER A 567 7.84 -17.73 -21.51
N VAL A 568 8.36 -16.51 -21.51
CA VAL A 568 9.72 -16.16 -21.94
C VAL A 568 10.32 -15.19 -20.92
N THR A 569 11.47 -15.56 -20.35
CA THR A 569 12.24 -14.69 -19.44
C THR A 569 13.30 -13.91 -20.22
N LEU A 570 13.25 -12.58 -20.11
CA LEU A 570 14.25 -11.64 -20.60
C LEU A 570 15.19 -11.21 -19.47
N VAL A 571 16.45 -10.94 -19.79
CA VAL A 571 17.42 -10.28 -18.89
C VAL A 571 18.28 -9.28 -19.64
N TRP A 572 18.81 -8.29 -18.92
CA TRP A 572 19.66 -7.22 -19.44
C TRP A 572 20.63 -6.69 -18.38
N SER A 573 21.59 -5.84 -18.78
CA SER A 573 22.42 -5.09 -17.84
C SER A 573 21.71 -3.81 -17.35
N PRO A 574 21.95 -3.36 -16.10
CA PRO A 574 21.45 -2.06 -15.63
C PRO A 574 21.91 -0.91 -16.53
N VAL A 575 20.99 0.02 -16.81
CA VAL A 575 21.28 1.26 -17.55
C VAL A 575 21.44 2.41 -16.56
N SER A 576 22.47 3.24 -16.75
CA SER A 576 22.68 4.44 -15.91
C SER A 576 21.47 5.38 -16.01
N ASP A 577 21.08 5.96 -14.89
CA ASP A 577 20.01 6.97 -14.80
C ASP A 577 18.64 6.49 -15.30
N ALA A 578 18.45 5.17 -15.41
CA ALA A 578 17.17 4.54 -15.67
C ALA A 578 16.17 4.84 -14.55
N LEU A 579 14.96 5.22 -14.95
CA LEU A 579 13.80 5.35 -14.05
C LEU A 579 13.01 4.04 -13.99
N GLY A 580 13.08 3.25 -15.06
CA GLY A 580 12.44 1.95 -15.20
C GLY A 580 12.75 1.31 -16.55
N TYR A 581 12.09 0.19 -16.82
CA TYR A 581 12.11 -0.51 -18.10
C TYR A 581 10.68 -0.86 -18.53
N ALA A 582 10.36 -0.67 -19.81
CA ALA A 582 9.11 -1.13 -20.40
C ALA A 582 9.40 -2.33 -21.31
N VAL A 583 8.62 -3.41 -21.17
CA VAL A 583 8.71 -4.58 -22.04
C VAL A 583 7.58 -4.56 -23.04
N TYR A 584 7.94 -4.73 -24.30
CA TYR A 584 7.04 -4.74 -25.43
C TYR A 584 6.94 -6.14 -26.03
N ARG A 585 5.73 -6.54 -26.40
CA ARG A 585 5.44 -7.73 -27.22
C ARG A 585 4.70 -7.24 -28.46
N ASP A 586 5.21 -7.58 -29.64
CA ASP A 586 4.58 -7.32 -30.94
C ASP A 586 4.14 -5.84 -31.12
N GLY A 587 4.94 -4.92 -30.57
CA GLY A 587 4.70 -3.47 -30.60
C GLY A 587 3.80 -2.89 -29.50
N LYS A 588 3.25 -3.71 -28.60
CA LYS A 588 2.44 -3.29 -27.44
C LYS A 588 3.21 -3.42 -26.13
N GLN A 589 3.06 -2.46 -25.22
CA GLN A 589 3.60 -2.58 -23.86
C GLN A 589 2.81 -3.65 -23.10
N VAL A 590 3.53 -4.62 -22.55
CA VAL A 590 2.98 -5.73 -21.76
C VAL A 590 3.47 -5.74 -20.32
N LEU A 591 4.55 -5.02 -20.01
CA LEU A 591 5.05 -4.80 -18.66
C LEU A 591 5.71 -3.42 -18.55
N GLU A 592 5.74 -2.87 -17.35
CA GLU A 592 6.65 -1.82 -16.90
C GLU A 592 7.35 -2.31 -15.63
N LEU A 593 8.58 -1.88 -15.35
CA LEU A 593 9.35 -2.38 -14.21
C LEU A 593 10.26 -1.30 -13.62
N PRO A 594 10.39 -1.19 -12.28
CA PRO A 594 11.35 -0.28 -11.63
C PRO A 594 12.80 -0.49 -12.11
N ALA A 595 13.63 0.56 -12.05
CA ALA A 595 15.02 0.53 -12.52
C ALA A 595 15.92 -0.53 -11.85
N SER A 596 15.54 -1.02 -10.67
CA SER A 596 16.21 -2.11 -9.95
C SER A 596 15.97 -3.50 -10.57
N MET A 597 14.95 -3.65 -11.42
CA MET A 597 14.53 -4.92 -12.01
C MET A 597 15.09 -5.11 -13.42
N ILE A 598 16.20 -5.85 -13.52
CA ILE A 598 16.91 -6.12 -14.79
C ILE A 598 16.52 -7.47 -15.44
N ARG A 599 15.28 -7.91 -15.18
CA ARG A 599 14.68 -9.16 -15.63
C ARG A 599 13.17 -8.97 -15.76
N ALA A 600 12.56 -9.59 -16.76
CA ALA A 600 11.12 -9.72 -16.89
C ALA A 600 10.76 -11.16 -17.28
N THR A 601 9.59 -11.65 -16.88
CA THR A 601 9.03 -12.90 -17.42
C THR A 601 7.69 -12.61 -18.08
N VAL A 602 7.68 -12.53 -19.40
CA VAL A 602 6.47 -12.38 -20.21
C VAL A 602 5.76 -13.74 -20.23
N GLY A 603 4.65 -13.85 -19.52
CA GLY A 603 3.82 -15.05 -19.44
C GLY A 603 2.54 -14.92 -20.28
N MET A 604 1.55 -15.77 -19.98
CA MET A 604 0.28 -15.88 -20.73
C MET A 604 0.49 -16.04 -22.26
N LEU A 605 1.57 -16.72 -22.66
CA LEU A 605 1.87 -17.00 -24.06
C LEU A 605 1.27 -18.36 -24.46
N ASP A 606 0.82 -18.49 -25.70
CA ASP A 606 0.35 -19.77 -26.22
C ASP A 606 1.52 -20.77 -26.36
N PRO A 607 1.35 -22.05 -26.00
CA PRO A 607 2.35 -23.07 -26.24
C PRO A 607 2.67 -23.29 -27.73
N GLY A 608 3.96 -23.50 -28.03
CA GLY A 608 4.46 -23.64 -29.39
C GLY A 608 4.43 -22.36 -30.23
N SER A 609 4.31 -21.18 -29.60
CA SER A 609 4.42 -19.88 -30.27
C SER A 609 5.77 -19.73 -30.94
N VAL A 610 5.77 -19.33 -32.22
CA VAL A 610 6.98 -19.06 -33.02
C VAL A 610 6.95 -17.64 -33.56
N GLY A 611 8.11 -16.99 -33.61
CA GLY A 611 8.24 -15.65 -34.19
C GLY A 611 7.71 -14.53 -33.30
N LEU A 612 7.60 -14.74 -31.98
CA LEU A 612 7.27 -13.68 -31.03
C LEU A 612 8.35 -12.60 -31.08
N SER A 613 7.92 -11.33 -31.14
CA SER A 613 8.83 -10.19 -31.21
C SER A 613 8.78 -9.41 -29.91
N LEU A 614 9.77 -9.63 -29.04
CA LEU A 614 9.91 -8.90 -27.78
C LEU A 614 10.85 -7.69 -27.94
N GLU A 615 10.72 -6.67 -27.10
CA GLU A 615 11.65 -5.54 -27.01
C GLU A 615 11.69 -5.03 -25.56
N VAL A 616 12.87 -4.59 -25.11
CA VAL A 616 13.03 -3.88 -23.83
C VAL A 616 13.40 -2.43 -24.15
N ARG A 617 12.75 -1.49 -23.48
CA ARG A 617 13.02 -0.05 -23.59
C ARG A 617 13.33 0.51 -22.21
N THR A 618 14.33 1.38 -22.09
CA THR A 618 14.61 2.08 -20.83
C THR A 618 13.76 3.33 -20.72
N VAL A 619 13.18 3.58 -19.55
CA VAL A 619 12.55 4.87 -19.20
C VAL A 619 13.65 5.81 -18.68
N LEU A 620 13.86 6.94 -19.33
CA LEU A 620 14.84 7.97 -18.95
C LEU A 620 14.14 9.32 -18.74
N SER A 621 14.68 10.17 -17.86
CA SER A 621 14.12 11.50 -17.57
C SER A 621 14.00 12.41 -18.79
N SER A 622 14.85 12.21 -19.79
CA SER A 622 14.73 12.79 -21.13
C SER A 622 15.37 11.86 -22.16
N GLY A 623 14.83 11.85 -23.39
CA GLY A 623 15.37 11.04 -24.46
C GLY A 623 14.41 10.91 -25.64
N ASP A 624 14.73 11.60 -26.74
CA ASP A 624 14.13 11.32 -28.04
C ASP A 624 15.01 10.32 -28.81
N GLY A 625 14.38 9.28 -29.33
CA GLY A 625 14.99 8.41 -30.33
C GLY A 625 15.85 7.27 -29.78
N GLY A 626 15.70 6.13 -30.44
CA GLY A 626 16.44 4.91 -30.23
C GLY A 626 16.09 3.96 -31.38
N ALA A 627 17.03 3.12 -31.82
CA ALA A 627 16.75 2.16 -32.88
C ALA A 627 16.08 0.93 -32.27
N SER A 628 14.85 0.60 -32.71
CA SER A 628 14.13 -0.56 -32.19
C SER A 628 14.96 -1.84 -32.35
N ARG A 629 15.03 -2.63 -31.27
CA ARG A 629 15.83 -3.85 -31.19
C ARG A 629 14.94 -5.01 -30.78
N LEU A 630 14.44 -5.71 -31.80
CA LEU A 630 13.59 -6.87 -31.62
C LEU A 630 14.41 -8.07 -31.13
N ILE A 631 13.91 -8.71 -30.09
CA ILE A 631 14.44 -9.91 -29.46
C ILE A 631 13.50 -11.06 -29.89
N PRO A 632 13.93 -11.94 -30.82
CA PRO A 632 13.10 -13.05 -31.27
C PRO A 632 12.93 -14.07 -30.15
N ALA A 633 11.71 -14.54 -29.96
CA ALA A 633 11.37 -15.54 -28.96
C ALA A 633 10.39 -16.60 -29.47
N SER A 634 10.31 -17.69 -28.72
CA SER A 634 9.39 -18.81 -28.93
C SER A 634 9.08 -19.49 -27.60
N THR A 635 7.97 -20.21 -27.51
CA THR A 635 7.60 -21.07 -26.38
C THR A 635 7.72 -22.54 -26.75
N ASN A 636 7.79 -23.42 -25.75
CA ASN A 636 7.81 -24.86 -25.96
C ASN A 636 6.42 -25.36 -26.44
N SER A 637 6.39 -26.28 -27.40
CA SER A 637 5.15 -26.98 -27.78
C SER A 637 4.77 -28.02 -26.73
N LEU A 638 3.49 -28.13 -26.40
CA LEU A 638 2.98 -29.21 -25.54
C LEU A 638 3.16 -30.60 -26.20
N PRO A 639 3.30 -31.67 -25.40
CA PRO A 639 3.10 -33.04 -25.83
C PRO A 639 1.72 -33.26 -26.48
N LEU A 640 1.59 -34.32 -27.28
CA LEU A 640 0.31 -34.72 -27.89
C LEU A 640 -0.77 -35.06 -26.85
N ASP A 641 -0.35 -35.50 -25.67
CA ASP A 641 -1.23 -35.99 -24.61
C ASP A 641 -1.87 -34.85 -23.80
N GLY A 642 -1.43 -33.59 -23.99
CA GLY A 642 -1.94 -32.41 -23.32
C GLY A 642 -0.91 -31.66 -22.49
N SER A 643 -1.38 -30.82 -21.58
CA SER A 643 -0.58 -30.07 -20.61
C SER A 643 -0.42 -30.79 -19.27
N ILE A 644 -1.18 -31.85 -19.01
CA ILE A 644 -1.06 -32.70 -17.83
C ILE A 644 -0.64 -34.10 -18.30
N THR A 645 0.55 -34.53 -17.91
CA THR A 645 1.18 -35.76 -18.40
C THR A 645 1.76 -36.60 -17.25
N ASN A 646 2.31 -37.77 -17.56
CA ASN A 646 3.03 -38.64 -16.60
C ASN A 646 2.24 -38.95 -15.31
N THR A 647 0.91 -39.06 -15.41
CA THR A 647 0.05 -39.35 -14.26
C THR A 647 0.28 -40.77 -13.73
N SER A 648 0.56 -40.92 -12.43
CA SER A 648 0.79 -42.22 -11.79
C SER A 648 0.28 -42.26 -10.35
N PHE A 649 0.17 -43.47 -9.79
CA PHE A 649 -0.05 -43.64 -8.35
C PHE A 649 0.73 -44.84 -7.81
N THR A 650 1.13 -44.78 -6.54
CA THR A 650 1.75 -45.88 -5.79
C THR A 650 1.10 -46.00 -4.41
N LYS A 651 0.68 -47.21 -4.03
CA LYS A 651 0.05 -47.48 -2.72
C LYS A 651 1.09 -47.95 -1.69
N ASN A 652 1.17 -47.23 -0.58
CA ASN A 652 2.06 -47.47 0.55
C ASN A 652 1.23 -47.68 1.83
N GLY A 653 0.75 -48.91 2.04
CA GLY A 653 -0.12 -49.25 3.18
C GLY A 653 -1.46 -48.52 3.12
N ASN A 654 -1.75 -47.69 4.13
CA ASN A 654 -2.94 -46.84 4.22
C ASN A 654 -2.78 -45.47 3.55
N SER A 655 -1.68 -45.21 2.82
CA SER A 655 -1.51 -43.99 2.04
C SER A 655 -1.29 -44.31 0.56
N VAL A 656 -1.72 -43.39 -0.32
CA VAL A 656 -1.47 -43.45 -1.75
C VAL A 656 -0.75 -42.16 -2.17
N THR A 657 0.38 -42.31 -2.85
CA THR A 657 1.10 -41.22 -3.48
C THR A 657 0.69 -41.13 -4.94
N TYR A 658 0.17 -39.99 -5.37
CA TYR A 658 -0.15 -39.69 -6.77
C TYR A 658 0.87 -38.71 -7.33
N THR A 659 1.18 -38.80 -8.62
CA THR A 659 2.04 -37.85 -9.34
C THR A 659 1.40 -37.42 -10.65
N ALA A 660 1.68 -36.19 -11.09
CA ALA A 660 1.40 -35.70 -12.44
C ALA A 660 2.37 -34.58 -12.81
N ASP A 661 2.79 -34.51 -14.07
CA ASP A 661 3.55 -33.38 -14.60
C ASP A 661 2.57 -32.38 -15.22
N VAL A 662 2.51 -31.17 -14.66
CA VAL A 662 1.63 -30.08 -15.11
C VAL A 662 2.49 -29.00 -15.77
N LEU A 663 2.36 -28.88 -17.09
CA LEU A 663 3.28 -28.16 -17.97
C LEU A 663 2.91 -26.68 -18.18
N VAL A 664 1.71 -26.27 -17.77
CA VAL A 664 1.21 -24.89 -17.87
C VAL A 664 0.66 -24.41 -16.51
N PRO A 665 0.74 -23.11 -16.20
CA PRO A 665 0.19 -22.59 -14.95
C PRO A 665 -1.33 -22.68 -14.93
N TYR A 666 -1.87 -23.26 -13.86
CA TYR A 666 -3.30 -23.29 -13.57
C TYR A 666 -3.64 -22.49 -12.31
N ALA A 667 -4.88 -22.02 -12.18
CA ALA A 667 -5.37 -21.45 -10.91
C ALA A 667 -5.57 -22.54 -9.85
N PHE A 668 -6.04 -23.71 -10.29
CA PHE A 668 -6.24 -24.90 -9.47
C PHE A 668 -5.65 -26.12 -10.17
N VAL A 669 -4.84 -26.89 -9.43
CA VAL A 669 -4.48 -28.27 -9.79
C VAL A 669 -5.10 -29.19 -8.74
N ARG A 670 -6.09 -29.99 -9.15
CA ARG A 670 -6.89 -30.85 -8.27
C ARG A 670 -6.62 -32.31 -8.54
N LEU A 671 -6.71 -33.11 -7.47
CA LEU A 671 -6.78 -34.56 -7.55
C LEU A 671 -8.16 -35.01 -7.04
N PHE A 672 -9.00 -35.52 -7.94
CA PHE A 672 -10.25 -36.18 -7.57
C PHE A 672 -10.04 -37.69 -7.48
N ILE A 673 -10.71 -38.36 -6.53
CA ILE A 673 -10.60 -39.82 -6.33
C ILE A 673 -12.01 -40.41 -6.21
N GLY A 674 -12.27 -41.47 -6.99
CA GLY A 674 -13.53 -42.22 -6.97
C GLY A 674 -13.48 -43.44 -6.05
N ILE A 675 -14.65 -44.05 -5.85
CA ILE A 675 -14.83 -45.31 -5.14
C ILE A 675 -15.16 -46.45 -6.10
N LYS A 676 -15.41 -47.64 -5.56
CA LYS A 676 -16.05 -48.74 -6.28
C LYS A 676 -17.57 -48.56 -6.26
N GLN A 677 -18.17 -48.29 -7.42
CA GLN A 677 -19.59 -47.90 -7.58
C GLN A 677 -20.55 -49.10 -7.52
N ASP A 678 -20.64 -49.78 -6.37
CA ASP A 678 -21.38 -51.05 -6.21
C ASP A 678 -22.92 -50.93 -6.26
N ALA A 679 -23.47 -49.73 -6.06
CA ALA A 679 -24.91 -49.44 -6.07
C ALA A 679 -25.37 -48.58 -7.27
N GLY A 680 -24.53 -48.50 -8.31
CA GLY A 680 -24.67 -47.54 -9.41
C GLY A 680 -23.93 -46.22 -9.16
N PRO A 681 -23.59 -45.44 -10.20
CA PRO A 681 -22.70 -44.30 -10.04
C PRO A 681 -23.33 -43.15 -9.24
N HIS A 682 -22.67 -42.77 -8.16
CA HIS A 682 -23.02 -41.66 -7.28
C HIS A 682 -21.77 -40.95 -6.77
N GLY A 683 -21.84 -39.62 -6.61
CA GLY A 683 -20.67 -38.76 -6.40
C GLY A 683 -20.73 -37.51 -7.27
N TRP A 684 -19.62 -36.78 -7.35
CA TRP A 684 -19.44 -35.68 -8.31
C TRP A 684 -19.19 -36.25 -9.71
N PRO A 685 -20.01 -35.94 -10.73
CA PRO A 685 -19.75 -36.32 -12.12
C PRO A 685 -18.78 -35.34 -12.77
N ILE A 686 -17.78 -35.87 -13.49
CA ILE A 686 -16.92 -35.09 -14.39
C ILE A 686 -17.17 -35.59 -15.81
N ASP A 687 -17.66 -34.70 -16.67
CA ASP A 687 -17.89 -34.99 -18.09
C ASP A 687 -16.56 -35.25 -18.81
N ILE A 688 -16.50 -36.35 -19.56
CA ILE A 688 -15.37 -36.68 -20.43
C ILE A 688 -15.66 -36.05 -21.79
N PRO A 689 -14.83 -35.11 -22.28
CA PRO A 689 -15.13 -34.37 -23.51
C PRO A 689 -15.32 -35.28 -24.74
N GLY A 690 -16.38 -34.99 -25.49
CA GLY A 690 -16.70 -35.66 -26.75
C GLY A 690 -17.88 -36.61 -26.70
N VAL A 691 -18.14 -37.23 -27.84
CA VAL A 691 -19.03 -38.38 -28.02
C VAL A 691 -18.25 -39.45 -28.77
N ASP A 692 -18.49 -40.72 -28.45
CA ASP A 692 -17.91 -41.79 -29.25
C ASP A 692 -18.60 -41.92 -30.63
N ASN A 693 -18.12 -42.86 -31.44
CA ASN A 693 -18.65 -43.15 -32.76
C ASN A 693 -20.12 -43.65 -32.76
N THR A 694 -20.73 -43.86 -31.60
CA THR A 694 -22.15 -44.23 -31.42
C THR A 694 -23.02 -43.06 -30.95
N GLY A 695 -22.43 -41.88 -30.71
CA GLY A 695 -23.11 -40.71 -30.13
C GLY A 695 -23.19 -40.73 -28.60
N THR A 696 -22.45 -41.62 -27.94
CA THR A 696 -22.51 -41.80 -26.48
C THR A 696 -21.51 -40.88 -25.78
N SER A 697 -21.98 -40.13 -24.77
CA SER A 697 -21.14 -39.36 -23.85
C SER A 697 -20.75 -40.18 -22.63
N TYR A 698 -19.58 -39.87 -22.07
CA TYR A 698 -19.02 -40.56 -20.91
C TYR A 698 -18.79 -39.60 -19.75
N ILE A 699 -18.90 -40.11 -18.54
CA ILE A 699 -18.55 -39.42 -17.29
C ILE A 699 -17.61 -40.30 -16.47
N GLN A 700 -16.77 -39.68 -15.65
CA GLN A 700 -16.16 -40.35 -14.49
C GLN A 700 -16.79 -39.78 -13.22
N VAL A 701 -17.07 -40.64 -12.24
CA VAL A 701 -17.73 -40.24 -10.99
C VAL A 701 -16.75 -40.39 -9.84
N VAL A 702 -16.55 -39.29 -9.11
CA VAL A 702 -15.56 -39.14 -8.05
C VAL A 702 -16.23 -38.76 -6.73
N ASN A 703 -15.62 -39.10 -5.60
CA ASN A 703 -16.24 -39.01 -4.28
C ASN A 703 -15.37 -38.27 -3.26
N TYR A 704 -14.10 -38.06 -3.60
CA TYR A 704 -13.13 -37.33 -2.82
C TYR A 704 -12.42 -36.30 -3.71
N LEU A 705 -12.04 -35.18 -3.10
CA LEU A 705 -11.28 -34.10 -3.71
C LEU A 705 -10.09 -33.81 -2.81
N VAL A 706 -8.90 -33.70 -3.39
CA VAL A 706 -7.73 -33.05 -2.79
C VAL A 706 -7.48 -31.76 -3.57
N GLU A 707 -7.53 -30.63 -2.86
CA GLU A 707 -7.31 -29.30 -3.40
C GLU A 707 -6.34 -28.54 -2.50
N GLY A 708 -5.46 -27.74 -3.13
CA GLY A 708 -4.59 -26.82 -2.43
C GLY A 708 -3.20 -26.69 -3.06
N ASN A 709 -2.21 -26.49 -2.20
CA ASN A 709 -0.80 -26.26 -2.50
C ASN A 709 0.09 -26.77 -1.35
N ASP A 710 1.38 -26.56 -1.48
CA ASP A 710 2.43 -27.00 -0.55
C ASP A 710 2.29 -26.44 0.88
N PHE A 711 1.46 -25.41 1.10
CA PHE A 711 1.22 -24.78 2.39
C PHE A 711 -0.15 -25.14 3.01
N TYR A 712 -1.19 -25.24 2.19
CA TYR A 712 -2.52 -25.70 2.57
C TYR A 712 -3.00 -26.72 1.54
N SER A 713 -3.18 -27.99 1.95
CA SER A 713 -3.78 -29.01 1.09
C SER A 713 -4.74 -29.89 1.89
N ALA A 714 -6.01 -29.79 1.53
CA ALA A 714 -7.10 -30.43 2.25
C ALA A 714 -7.74 -31.53 1.41
N MET A 715 -8.15 -32.60 2.09
CA MET A 715 -8.95 -33.68 1.54
C MET A 715 -10.41 -33.48 1.95
N TYR A 716 -11.30 -33.60 0.99
CA TYR A 716 -12.74 -33.45 1.16
C TYR A 716 -13.47 -34.71 0.69
N LYS A 717 -14.65 -34.98 1.28
CA LYS A 717 -15.60 -35.98 0.79
C LYS A 717 -16.81 -35.27 0.17
N TYR A 718 -17.27 -35.76 -0.97
CA TYR A 718 -18.47 -35.26 -1.62
C TYR A 718 -19.72 -35.48 -0.75
N THR A 719 -20.51 -34.43 -0.55
CA THR A 719 -21.75 -34.46 0.26
C THR A 719 -23.02 -34.17 -0.54
N GLY A 720 -22.90 -33.89 -1.84
CA GLY A 720 -24.05 -33.74 -2.71
C GLY A 720 -24.80 -35.06 -2.92
N SER A 721 -26.07 -34.98 -3.26
CA SER A 721 -26.97 -36.11 -3.49
C SER A 721 -26.98 -36.62 -4.94
N TRP A 722 -26.00 -36.23 -5.77
CA TRP A 722 -25.99 -36.65 -7.17
C TRP A 722 -25.79 -38.16 -7.31
N GLU A 723 -26.71 -38.74 -8.08
CA GLU A 723 -26.75 -40.12 -8.52
C GLU A 723 -27.14 -40.12 -9.99
N MET A 724 -26.75 -41.16 -10.73
CA MET A 724 -26.92 -41.27 -12.18
C MET A 724 -28.39 -41.47 -12.62
N LYS A 725 -29.22 -40.43 -12.45
CA LYS A 725 -30.64 -40.36 -12.82
C LYS A 725 -30.98 -39.18 -13.76
N GLY A 726 -29.98 -38.42 -14.21
CA GLY A 726 -30.15 -37.25 -15.10
C GLY A 726 -28.81 -36.69 -15.61
N LYS A 727 -28.86 -35.55 -16.31
CA LYS A 727 -27.66 -34.85 -16.81
C LYS A 727 -26.66 -34.52 -15.68
N ALA A 728 -25.36 -34.53 -16.01
CA ALA A 728 -24.27 -34.26 -15.06
C ALA A 728 -24.37 -32.87 -14.40
N GLY A 729 -24.79 -31.84 -15.14
CA GLY A 729 -24.94 -30.46 -14.67
C GLY A 729 -25.97 -30.19 -13.57
N ASN A 730 -26.58 -31.23 -12.98
CA ASN A 730 -27.44 -31.12 -11.79
C ASN A 730 -26.70 -31.45 -10.48
N ALA A 731 -25.40 -31.74 -10.51
CA ALA A 731 -24.62 -31.99 -9.31
C ALA A 731 -24.34 -30.69 -8.55
N ALA A 732 -24.69 -30.64 -7.27
CA ALA A 732 -24.28 -29.55 -6.39
C ALA A 732 -22.78 -29.68 -6.06
N TRP A 733 -22.01 -28.60 -6.19
CA TRP A 733 -20.63 -28.53 -5.73
C TRP A 733 -20.64 -28.46 -4.20
N SER A 734 -20.58 -29.64 -3.56
CA SER A 734 -20.79 -29.79 -2.12
C SER A 734 -19.78 -30.78 -1.57
N TRP A 735 -18.88 -30.27 -0.73
CA TRP A 735 -17.69 -30.96 -0.25
C TRP A 735 -17.52 -30.69 1.25
N ALA A 736 -17.44 -31.75 2.07
CA ALA A 736 -17.13 -31.63 3.50
C ALA A 736 -15.65 -31.94 3.76
N PRO A 737 -14.95 -31.15 4.60
CA PRO A 737 -13.56 -31.40 4.94
C PRO A 737 -13.43 -32.74 5.70
N LEU A 738 -12.45 -33.55 5.29
CA LEU A 738 -12.17 -34.87 5.85
C LEU A 738 -10.82 -34.92 6.57
N GLY A 739 -9.83 -34.15 6.10
CA GLY A 739 -8.50 -34.11 6.68
C GLY A 739 -7.50 -33.35 5.81
N ILE A 740 -6.20 -33.58 6.06
CA ILE A 740 -5.08 -33.02 5.30
C ILE A 740 -4.51 -34.11 4.39
N ALA A 741 -4.23 -33.78 3.14
CA ALA A 741 -3.55 -34.66 2.18
C ALA A 741 -2.39 -33.89 1.53
N PRO A 742 -1.16 -33.96 2.08
CA PRO A 742 -0.06 -33.12 1.64
C PRO A 742 0.19 -33.15 0.14
N GLN A 743 0.27 -31.98 -0.47
CA GLN A 743 0.70 -31.74 -1.84
C GLN A 743 2.10 -31.14 -1.83
N VAL A 744 2.95 -31.48 -2.80
CA VAL A 744 4.20 -30.79 -3.08
C VAL A 744 4.40 -30.61 -4.59
N GLN A 745 5.05 -29.52 -5.01
CA GLN A 745 5.45 -29.29 -6.40
C GLN A 745 6.97 -29.22 -6.56
N SER A 746 7.51 -29.95 -7.53
CA SER A 746 8.94 -29.90 -7.91
C SER A 746 9.08 -29.76 -9.41
N GLY A 747 9.28 -28.53 -9.90
CA GLY A 747 9.22 -28.24 -11.33
C GLY A 747 7.77 -28.41 -11.81
N TYR A 748 7.57 -29.19 -12.88
CA TYR A 748 6.21 -29.55 -13.32
C TYR A 748 5.56 -30.65 -12.47
N THR A 749 6.34 -31.43 -11.72
CA THR A 749 5.80 -32.62 -11.03
C THR A 749 5.06 -32.21 -9.75
N HIS A 750 3.73 -32.31 -9.79
CA HIS A 750 2.88 -32.30 -8.59
C HIS A 750 2.86 -33.70 -7.98
N THR A 751 2.95 -33.77 -6.65
CA THR A 751 2.86 -35.02 -5.88
C THR A 751 1.86 -34.85 -4.73
N TRP A 752 0.85 -35.71 -4.67
CA TRP A 752 -0.13 -35.74 -3.57
C TRP A 752 0.09 -37.00 -2.72
N THR A 753 0.16 -36.84 -1.40
CA THR A 753 0.21 -37.95 -0.44
C THR A 753 -1.11 -38.03 0.31
N VAL A 754 -1.98 -38.95 -0.11
CA VAL A 754 -3.37 -39.01 0.34
C VAL A 754 -3.52 -40.11 1.40
N PRO A 755 -4.11 -39.81 2.58
CA PRO A 755 -4.49 -40.83 3.55
C PRO A 755 -5.77 -41.54 3.11
N PHE A 756 -5.75 -42.88 3.06
CA PHE A 756 -6.90 -43.72 2.70
C PHE A 756 -7.56 -44.37 3.93
N GLU A 757 -6.99 -44.20 5.11
CA GLU A 757 -7.55 -44.73 6.36
C GLU A 757 -8.95 -44.16 6.64
N GLY A 758 -9.92 -45.03 6.94
CA GLY A 758 -11.32 -44.63 7.12
C GLY A 758 -12.08 -44.28 5.83
N THR A 759 -11.47 -44.43 4.66
CA THR A 759 -12.11 -44.15 3.36
C THR A 759 -12.46 -45.42 2.57
N ASP A 760 -13.39 -45.28 1.62
CA ASP A 760 -13.73 -46.27 0.58
C ASP A 760 -13.09 -45.93 -0.78
N ALA A 761 -12.12 -45.01 -0.79
CA ALA A 761 -11.42 -44.54 -1.99
C ALA A 761 -10.69 -45.68 -2.74
N LEU A 762 -10.80 -45.67 -4.07
CA LEU A 762 -10.16 -46.66 -4.94
C LEU A 762 -8.96 -46.02 -5.63
N ALA A 763 -7.75 -46.46 -5.27
CA ALA A 763 -6.51 -45.79 -5.67
C ALA A 763 -6.35 -45.62 -7.20
N SER A 764 -6.81 -46.60 -7.98
CA SER A 764 -6.75 -46.63 -9.44
C SER A 764 -7.88 -45.85 -10.14
N ASN A 765 -8.81 -45.25 -9.40
CA ASN A 765 -9.95 -44.49 -9.91
C ASN A 765 -9.77 -43.02 -9.50
N TYR A 766 -9.16 -42.21 -10.35
CA TYR A 766 -8.82 -40.81 -10.06
C TYR A 766 -8.84 -39.92 -11.30
N VAL A 767 -8.92 -38.62 -11.10
CA VAL A 767 -8.79 -37.60 -12.15
C VAL A 767 -7.84 -36.53 -11.66
N VAL A 768 -6.82 -36.21 -12.46
CA VAL A 768 -6.01 -34.99 -12.26
C VAL A 768 -6.60 -33.90 -13.13
N GLN A 769 -6.93 -32.75 -12.54
CA GLN A 769 -7.55 -31.62 -13.22
C GLN A 769 -6.68 -30.37 -13.10
N GLY A 770 -6.48 -29.67 -14.20
CA GLY A 770 -6.03 -28.28 -14.24
C GLY A 770 -7.19 -27.38 -14.63
N GLN A 771 -7.42 -26.29 -13.88
CA GLN A 771 -8.44 -25.29 -14.20
C GLN A 771 -7.94 -23.87 -13.94
N GLY A 772 -8.26 -22.95 -14.86
CA GLY A 772 -7.97 -21.52 -14.75
C GLY A 772 -6.63 -21.10 -15.36
N TYR A 773 -6.53 -19.91 -15.98
CA TYR A 773 -5.35 -19.39 -16.71
C TYR A 773 -4.90 -20.20 -17.94
N ALA A 774 -5.37 -21.43 -18.11
CA ALA A 774 -5.24 -22.24 -19.32
C ALA A 774 -6.50 -23.10 -19.51
N PRO A 775 -6.76 -23.63 -20.72
CA PRO A 775 -7.88 -24.53 -20.99
C PRO A 775 -8.00 -25.66 -19.99
N ILE A 776 -9.22 -25.90 -19.49
CA ILE A 776 -9.48 -26.95 -18.51
C ILE A 776 -9.07 -28.32 -19.09
N GLU A 777 -8.26 -29.04 -18.32
CA GLU A 777 -7.75 -30.35 -18.72
C GLU A 777 -8.03 -31.36 -17.60
N ASN A 778 -8.52 -32.55 -17.98
CA ASN A 778 -8.86 -33.64 -17.06
C ASN A 778 -8.20 -34.93 -17.55
N VAL A 779 -7.25 -35.47 -16.79
CA VAL A 779 -6.62 -36.77 -17.08
C VAL A 779 -7.35 -37.86 -16.30
N PHE A 780 -8.22 -38.59 -17.00
CA PHE A 780 -9.14 -39.59 -16.46
C PHE A 780 -8.51 -40.98 -16.32
N MET A 781 -8.39 -41.48 -15.09
CA MET A 781 -7.81 -42.79 -14.76
C MET A 781 -8.81 -43.66 -14.02
N GLY A 782 -9.07 -44.88 -14.51
CA GLY A 782 -10.01 -45.83 -13.92
C GLY A 782 -11.34 -45.97 -14.67
N ASP A 783 -12.42 -46.19 -13.93
CA ASP A 783 -13.72 -46.58 -14.49
C ASP A 783 -14.47 -45.40 -15.10
N LYS A 784 -15.06 -45.62 -16.29
CA LYS A 784 -15.86 -44.64 -17.03
C LYS A 784 -17.28 -45.15 -17.21
N TYR A 785 -18.26 -44.30 -16.99
CA TYR A 785 -19.69 -44.63 -17.08
C TYR A 785 -20.31 -43.93 -18.29
N PHE A 786 -21.12 -44.66 -19.05
CA PHE A 786 -21.82 -44.11 -20.22
C PHE A 786 -23.17 -43.54 -19.81
N TRP A 787 -23.50 -42.33 -20.25
CA TRP A 787 -24.85 -41.77 -20.11
C TRP A 787 -25.44 -41.50 -21.48
N ASN A 788 -26.57 -42.13 -21.78
CA ASN A 788 -27.31 -41.83 -22.99
C ASN A 788 -28.18 -40.58 -22.74
N ALA A 789 -27.70 -39.43 -23.20
CA ALA A 789 -28.48 -38.19 -23.20
C ALA A 789 -29.61 -38.32 -24.22
N GLY A 790 -30.71 -38.95 -23.80
CA GLY A 790 -31.87 -39.22 -24.65
C GLY A 790 -32.33 -37.98 -25.41
N PHE A 791 -32.49 -38.15 -26.72
CA PHE A 791 -33.11 -37.19 -27.65
C PHE A 791 -34.57 -36.89 -27.27
#